data_AF-A0A943PPH5-F1
#
_entry.id   AF-A0A943PPH5-F1
#
_cell.length_a   1.000
_cell.length_b   1.000
_cell.length_c   1.000
_cell.angle_alpha   90.00
_cell.angle_beta   90.00
_cell.angle_gamma   90.00
#
_symmetry.space_group_name_H-M   'P 1'
#
loop_
_entity.id
_entity.type
_entity.pdbx_description
1 polymer ?
#
loop_
_entity_poly.entity_id
_entity_poly.type
_entity_poly.pdbx_seq_one_letter_code
_entity_poly.pdbx_strand_id
1 'polypeptide(L)'
;MAENIRNKFKKILKKELFSGFTLIEMIGVIIVLSIIALIVYPTIGKIITTNKTKAYEKQIEVIEDAASNWLIENEGKLRDNAYALPINDIVSSGFVEENELINPINNEPLTGCVFITWRKNIKQYEYNYFEDCNDFVIPSLVSLTASSNENKYGWRNKDFYISLNGSDIENYYYCIGDKKCEPNIIVNNINESIAFNEEGIKYVCAYGMNKSGETESVCERYRLDKTKPVIGTIVFDGTIGLDKWFVSNVTVKVTDSTDALSGIDTDVLSPSETSITKDTKGITYTLTAKDKAENVNTISYSIKLDKTKPTVGTLVINGTKGENGWYNSDLAFSITDGSDKTSGHKSTTSSVSKITSDTTGTKIIITTTDNAGNIQTSEQIVKMDKTAPSAPTNMNFVFADWSVYTNNTWTNKNVYAASSKTNYGPSGSADSVSNVWKYQISTDNVNWVDYNYTASGIYLMDAEQVHTRYFRALDYAGNASNSISRTAKVDKTKPTVGELVINGTLGSNSWYTSDLTFGVKNGTDTLSGHASTTSSISSITYNTIGTNVVVTTKDNAGNTETKTYTVKVDKTAPTFTVRTTNAEIVEQTNITTLTYFNSPTYSISGGSISCNPVNTASLDVGTRTLTCTAVGGNGLKTQAHTTVLVESLPNPPVLYANMVPIKYENNKWVVADTSQKWYDYYNKQWANAVILNRGTTKSVGQEVTEENVALWYVWIPRYKYTIFNGQSGVSSNEQVIKVSFEKNTNRTGTVTCVDDFSVSERSEVCTDSTYGSVTNFKSTYTHPAFKFGSTELTGFWFGKFELSGSSSYVKMVPNASSYTGANMGTYFNAVKRVESTYGITNADSHVIKNMEWGAVAYLKQSKFGQGATEVTINTKVYTGGGTGDAYKANVSQSTTGNVYGVYDMNGGYWDNAMGIMLNSGNAFYTGRTGLSSSIDPKYYDKYKYGGSTVQARGKLGDATRETMKTYGTTKGGWYSNYADFPFGSYNMITRGGRYSHGANAGEFALDYMTGAGGYNNTTRGSITAK
;
A
#
# COMPACT_ATOMS: atom_id res chain seq x y z
N MET A 1 28.16 -39.39 103.97
CA MET A 1 28.85 -39.04 102.71
C MET A 1 28.27 -37.82 101.98
N ALA A 2 27.00 -37.43 102.20
CA ALA A 2 26.43 -36.18 101.66
C ALA A 2 26.89 -34.88 102.37
N GLU A 3 27.48 -34.97 103.56
CA GLU A 3 27.89 -33.80 104.35
C GLU A 3 29.29 -33.26 103.99
N ASN A 4 30.11 -34.09 103.34
CA ASN A 4 31.48 -33.71 102.94
C ASN A 4 31.52 -32.99 101.57
N ILE A 5 30.48 -33.12 100.75
CA ILE A 5 30.35 -32.41 99.46
C ILE A 5 29.82 -30.98 99.68
N ARG A 6 28.94 -30.78 100.68
CA ARG A 6 28.36 -29.47 101.04
C ARG A 6 29.40 -28.49 101.61
N ASN A 7 30.37 -28.99 102.37
CA ASN A 7 31.45 -28.17 102.93
C ASN A 7 32.57 -27.84 101.93
N LYS A 8 32.73 -28.63 100.86
CA LYS A 8 33.67 -28.32 99.76
C LYS A 8 33.13 -27.21 98.84
N PHE A 9 31.82 -27.19 98.57
CA PHE A 9 31.18 -26.13 97.76
C PHE A 9 31.16 -24.77 98.45
N LYS A 10 30.94 -24.72 99.79
CA LYS A 10 31.00 -23.47 100.56
C LYS A 10 32.41 -22.86 100.66
N LYS A 11 33.47 -23.65 100.48
CA LYS A 11 34.85 -23.19 100.53
C LYS A 11 35.35 -22.62 99.18
N ILE A 12 34.73 -23.02 98.07
CA ILE A 12 35.04 -22.53 96.72
C ILE A 12 34.34 -21.20 96.42
N LEU A 13 33.12 -20.98 96.94
CA LEU A 13 32.34 -19.76 96.70
C LEU A 13 32.75 -18.54 97.56
N LYS A 14 33.70 -18.68 98.49
CA LYS A 14 34.10 -17.59 99.41
C LYS A 14 35.48 -16.99 99.14
N LYS A 15 36.15 -17.35 98.03
CA LYS A 15 37.54 -16.90 97.78
C LYS A 15 37.79 -16.09 96.50
N GLU A 16 36.83 -15.88 95.60
CA GLU A 16 37.03 -14.99 94.43
C GLU A 16 35.77 -14.21 94.03
N LEU A 17 35.28 -13.32 94.89
CA LEU A 17 34.17 -12.41 94.51
C LEU A 17 34.22 -11.04 95.19
N PHE A 18 35.41 -10.56 95.55
CA PHE A 18 35.63 -9.16 95.93
C PHE A 18 37.01 -8.67 95.48
N SER A 19 37.18 -8.52 94.17
CA SER A 19 37.98 -7.43 93.62
C SER A 19 36.99 -6.41 93.08
N GLY A 20 36.81 -5.29 93.77
CA GLY A 20 35.92 -4.22 93.33
C GLY A 20 36.33 -3.71 91.96
N PHE A 21 35.34 -3.54 91.06
CA PHE A 21 35.55 -2.91 89.76
C PHE A 21 36.14 -1.51 89.95
N THR A 22 37.12 -1.18 89.12
CA THR A 22 37.69 0.16 89.06
C THR A 22 36.64 1.15 88.50
N LEU A 23 36.77 2.44 88.84
CA LEU A 23 35.87 3.50 88.34
C LEU A 23 35.77 3.50 86.80
N ILE A 24 36.85 3.10 86.11
CA ILE A 24 36.91 2.98 84.66
C ILE A 24 36.05 1.82 84.13
N GLU A 25 35.99 0.69 84.83
CA GLU A 25 35.14 -0.45 84.46
C GLU A 25 33.66 -0.13 84.69
N MET A 26 33.32 0.65 85.72
CA MET A 26 31.95 1.08 85.98
C MET A 26 31.42 2.07 84.93
N ILE A 27 32.27 2.98 84.45
CA ILE A 27 31.94 3.89 83.33
C ILE A 27 31.81 3.12 82.02
N GLY A 28 32.65 2.11 81.78
CA GLY A 28 32.54 1.22 80.62
C GLY A 28 31.19 0.50 80.54
N VAL A 29 30.70 -0.03 81.66
CA VAL A 29 29.37 -0.68 81.74
C VAL A 29 28.24 0.31 81.48
N ILE A 30 28.31 1.53 82.04
CA ILE A 30 27.28 2.55 81.83
C ILE A 30 27.25 3.03 80.37
N ILE A 31 28.41 3.19 79.72
CA ILE A 31 28.49 3.56 78.30
C ILE A 31 27.91 2.46 77.42
N VAL A 32 28.26 1.19 77.69
CA VAL A 32 27.72 0.05 76.94
C VAL A 32 26.20 -0.08 77.12
N LEU A 33 25.68 0.08 78.34
CA LEU A 33 24.24 0.08 78.59
C LEU A 33 23.52 1.26 77.91
N SER A 34 24.15 2.43 77.83
CA SER A 34 23.61 3.61 77.14
C SER A 34 23.56 3.42 75.62
N ILE A 35 24.59 2.79 75.03
CA ILE A 35 24.64 2.46 73.60
C ILE A 35 23.62 1.36 73.26
N ILE A 36 23.50 0.33 74.12
CA ILE A 36 22.48 -0.72 73.97
C ILE A 36 21.08 -0.09 74.03
N ALA A 37 20.80 0.80 74.98
CA ALA A 37 19.52 1.49 75.08
C ALA A 37 19.19 2.33 73.82
N LEU A 38 20.18 3.02 73.24
CA LEU A 38 20.02 3.82 72.01
C LEU A 38 19.74 2.97 70.76
N ILE A 39 20.27 1.75 70.69
CA ILE A 39 20.02 0.83 69.56
C ILE A 39 18.70 0.07 69.75
N VAL A 40 18.41 -0.33 70.99
CA VAL A 40 17.26 -1.16 71.33
C VAL A 40 15.96 -0.34 71.32
N TYR A 41 15.96 0.90 71.80
CA TYR A 41 14.73 1.70 71.94
C TYR A 41 14.03 2.01 70.59
N PRO A 42 14.71 2.46 69.52
CA PRO A 42 14.07 2.67 68.21
C PRO A 42 13.62 1.35 67.58
N THR A 43 14.39 0.27 67.79
CA THR A 43 14.06 -1.07 67.28
C THR A 43 12.80 -1.62 67.94
N ILE A 44 12.70 -1.52 69.28
CA ILE A 44 11.51 -1.86 70.04
C ILE A 44 10.34 -0.95 69.65
N GLY A 45 10.55 0.36 69.51
CA GLY A 45 9.50 1.30 69.08
C GLY A 45 8.93 0.95 67.70
N LYS A 46 9.78 0.56 66.75
CA LYS A 46 9.37 0.14 65.40
C LYS A 46 8.66 -1.21 65.42
N ILE A 47 9.12 -2.16 66.25
CA ILE A 47 8.45 -3.45 66.45
C ILE A 47 7.08 -3.25 67.12
N ILE A 48 6.98 -2.41 68.14
CA ILE A 48 5.71 -2.07 68.81
C ILE A 48 4.76 -1.41 67.82
N THR A 49 5.21 -0.42 67.05
CA THR A 49 4.36 0.26 66.06
C THR A 49 3.89 -0.74 64.99
N THR A 50 4.79 -1.58 64.46
CA THR A 50 4.44 -2.62 63.48
C THR A 50 3.45 -3.63 64.06
N ASN A 51 3.63 -4.04 65.32
CA ASN A 51 2.73 -4.97 65.99
C ASN A 51 1.38 -4.33 66.30
N LYS A 52 1.34 -3.03 66.66
CA LYS A 52 0.11 -2.26 66.83
C LYS A 52 -0.65 -2.10 65.51
N THR A 53 0.04 -1.80 64.40
CA THR A 53 -0.58 -1.75 63.07
C THR A 53 -1.12 -3.12 62.63
N LYS A 54 -0.35 -4.20 62.82
CA LYS A 54 -0.83 -5.56 62.55
C LYS A 54 -2.00 -5.96 63.44
N ALA A 55 -2.02 -5.54 64.70
CA ALA A 55 -3.13 -5.78 65.61
C ALA A 55 -4.37 -4.98 65.21
N TYR A 56 -4.20 -3.74 64.72
CA TYR A 56 -5.27 -2.91 64.18
C TYR A 56 -5.86 -3.56 62.92
N GLU A 57 -5.01 -3.94 61.95
CA GLU A 57 -5.44 -4.67 60.74
C GLU A 57 -6.18 -5.97 61.08
N LYS A 58 -5.69 -6.73 62.08
CA LYS A 58 -6.35 -7.95 62.54
C LYS A 58 -7.71 -7.67 63.20
N GLN A 59 -7.86 -6.58 63.94
CA GLN A 59 -9.15 -6.17 64.49
C GLN A 59 -10.13 -5.75 63.40
N ILE A 60 -9.66 -5.03 62.37
CA ILE A 60 -10.49 -4.69 61.22
C ILE A 60 -10.98 -5.95 60.50
N GLU A 61 -10.10 -6.94 60.30
CA GLU A 61 -10.47 -8.24 59.72
C GLU A 61 -11.53 -8.97 60.58
N VAL A 62 -11.42 -8.93 61.92
CA VAL A 62 -12.44 -9.48 62.84
C VAL A 62 -13.77 -8.75 62.70
N ILE A 63 -13.74 -7.42 62.58
CA ILE A 63 -14.93 -6.60 62.38
C ILE A 63 -15.60 -6.88 61.02
N GLU A 64 -14.81 -7.03 59.95
CA GLU A 64 -15.28 -7.37 58.61
C GLU A 64 -15.86 -8.80 58.54
N ASP A 65 -15.21 -9.78 59.18
CA ASP A 65 -15.72 -11.15 59.34
C ASP A 65 -17.02 -11.17 60.16
N ALA A 66 -17.10 -10.38 61.22
CA ALA A 66 -18.32 -10.24 62.01
C ALA A 66 -19.47 -9.62 61.22
N ALA A 67 -19.19 -8.62 60.39
CA ALA A 67 -20.16 -8.05 59.46
C ALA A 67 -20.63 -9.06 58.40
N SER A 68 -19.73 -9.93 57.93
CA SER A 68 -20.07 -11.05 57.05
C SER A 68 -21.02 -12.05 57.71
N ASN A 69 -20.78 -12.41 58.97
CA ASN A 69 -21.68 -13.26 59.75
C ASN A 69 -23.03 -12.58 60.03
N TRP A 70 -23.01 -11.29 60.40
CA TRP A 70 -24.22 -10.49 60.61
C TRP A 70 -25.11 -10.48 59.36
N LEU A 71 -24.50 -10.42 58.17
CA LEU A 71 -25.23 -10.39 56.92
C LEU A 71 -26.02 -11.68 56.66
N ILE A 72 -25.48 -12.84 57.03
CA ILE A 72 -26.15 -14.14 56.87
C ILE A 72 -27.52 -14.14 57.58
N GLU A 73 -27.62 -13.48 58.72
CA GLU A 73 -28.85 -13.39 59.51
C GLU A 73 -29.76 -12.22 59.09
N ASN A 74 -29.25 -11.28 58.28
CA ASN A 74 -29.93 -10.04 57.90
C ASN A 74 -30.03 -9.84 56.38
N GLU A 75 -30.02 -10.94 55.61
CA GLU A 75 -29.99 -10.97 54.13
C GLU A 75 -31.05 -10.07 53.47
N GLY A 76 -32.21 -9.90 54.12
CA GLY A 76 -33.31 -9.06 53.65
C GLY A 76 -33.03 -7.54 53.63
N LYS A 77 -31.98 -7.06 54.32
CA LYS A 77 -31.64 -5.63 54.39
C LYS A 77 -30.81 -5.11 53.19
N LEU A 78 -30.32 -6.01 52.34
CA LEU A 78 -29.44 -5.67 51.19
C LEU A 78 -30.16 -5.59 49.84
N ARG A 79 -31.49 -5.56 49.83
CA ARG A 79 -32.24 -5.99 48.63
C ARG A 79 -32.02 -5.19 47.36
N ASP A 80 -31.51 -3.94 47.41
CA ASP A 80 -31.22 -3.17 46.20
C ASP A 80 -30.02 -2.21 46.28
N ASN A 81 -29.19 -2.17 47.33
CA ASN A 81 -27.95 -1.36 47.39
C ASN A 81 -27.02 -1.74 48.55
N ALA A 82 -25.78 -1.23 48.50
CA ALA A 82 -24.78 -1.36 49.56
C ALA A 82 -25.27 -0.85 50.94
N TYR A 83 -24.81 -1.50 52.02
CA TYR A 83 -25.28 -1.23 53.38
C TYR A 83 -24.13 -0.82 54.29
N ALA A 84 -24.33 0.30 54.99
CA ALA A 84 -23.46 0.76 56.07
C ALA A 84 -23.87 0.03 57.35
N LEU A 85 -23.00 -0.82 57.89
CA LEU A 85 -23.24 -1.48 59.17
C LEU A 85 -22.39 -0.80 60.25
N PRO A 86 -22.96 0.09 61.08
CA PRO A 86 -22.28 0.65 62.24
C PRO A 86 -21.72 -0.45 63.13
N ILE A 87 -20.51 -0.28 63.66
CA ILE A 87 -19.94 -1.22 64.63
C ILE A 87 -20.91 -1.44 65.79
N ASN A 88 -21.61 -0.40 66.23
CA ASN A 88 -22.59 -0.47 67.31
C ASN A 88 -23.72 -1.48 67.03
N ASP A 89 -24.09 -1.67 65.76
CA ASP A 89 -25.12 -2.63 65.35
C ASP A 89 -24.55 -4.06 65.32
N ILE A 90 -23.28 -4.24 64.98
CA ILE A 90 -22.56 -5.53 65.06
C ILE A 90 -22.46 -5.99 66.52
N VAL A 91 -22.10 -5.07 67.41
CA VAL A 91 -21.94 -5.30 68.84
C VAL A 91 -23.29 -5.61 69.50
N SER A 92 -24.32 -4.80 69.26
CA SER A 92 -25.66 -5.02 69.83
C SER A 92 -26.34 -6.29 69.31
N SER A 93 -25.96 -6.77 68.12
CA SER A 93 -26.41 -8.04 67.57
C SER A 93 -25.62 -9.25 68.10
N GLY A 94 -24.59 -9.03 68.94
CA GLY A 94 -23.84 -10.08 69.62
C GLY A 94 -22.77 -10.79 68.79
N PHE A 95 -22.38 -10.24 67.64
CA PHE A 95 -21.34 -10.84 66.79
C PHE A 95 -19.91 -10.51 67.26
N VAL A 96 -19.74 -9.44 68.04
CA VAL A 96 -18.48 -9.04 68.68
C VAL A 96 -18.79 -8.39 70.04
N GLU A 97 -17.94 -8.61 71.05
CA GLU A 97 -18.07 -7.97 72.36
C GLU A 97 -17.47 -6.54 72.36
N GLU A 98 -18.19 -5.57 72.94
CA GLU A 98 -17.84 -4.13 72.91
C GLU A 98 -16.46 -3.82 73.53
N ASN A 99 -16.05 -4.60 74.52
CA ASN A 99 -14.78 -4.46 75.23
C ASN A 99 -13.56 -4.94 74.42
N GLU A 100 -13.75 -5.58 73.26
CA GLU A 100 -12.68 -6.12 72.41
C GLU A 100 -12.28 -5.20 71.25
N LEU A 101 -13.05 -4.13 70.97
CA LEU A 101 -12.88 -3.24 69.82
C LEU A 101 -12.16 -1.92 70.14
N ILE A 102 -10.95 -2.03 70.71
CA ILE A 102 -10.09 -0.87 71.01
C ILE A 102 -8.96 -0.80 70.00
N ASN A 103 -8.82 0.34 69.32
CA ASN A 103 -7.75 0.59 68.37
C ASN A 103 -6.37 0.52 69.08
N PRO A 104 -5.49 -0.46 68.77
CA PRO A 104 -4.25 -0.69 69.49
C PRO A 104 -3.18 0.39 69.24
N ILE A 105 -3.40 1.26 68.24
CA ILE A 105 -2.49 2.36 67.90
C ILE A 105 -2.70 3.53 68.86
N ASN A 106 -3.94 4.03 68.99
CA ASN A 106 -4.28 5.23 69.76
C ASN A 106 -5.08 4.95 71.06
N ASN A 107 -5.49 3.71 71.29
CA ASN A 107 -6.23 3.24 72.46
C ASN A 107 -7.64 3.84 72.61
N GLU A 108 -8.23 4.30 71.51
CA GLU A 108 -9.61 4.77 71.42
C GLU A 108 -10.55 3.65 70.91
N PRO A 109 -11.86 3.69 71.21
CA PRO A 109 -12.82 2.75 70.64
C PRO A 109 -12.90 2.84 69.11
N LEU A 110 -13.05 1.71 68.43
CA LEU A 110 -13.37 1.69 66.99
C LEU A 110 -14.87 1.97 66.81
N THR A 111 -15.21 3.14 66.29
CA THR A 111 -16.61 3.63 66.20
C THR A 111 -17.15 3.74 64.77
N GLY A 112 -16.40 3.23 63.79
CA GLY A 112 -16.74 3.30 62.37
C GLY A 112 -17.83 2.32 61.95
N CYS A 113 -17.86 1.97 60.67
CA CYS A 113 -18.77 0.99 60.11
C CYS A 113 -18.09 0.12 59.08
N VAL A 114 -18.66 -1.07 58.90
CA VAL A 114 -18.33 -1.94 57.78
C VAL A 114 -19.33 -1.70 56.68
N PHE A 115 -18.83 -1.33 55.51
CA PHE A 115 -19.65 -1.22 54.32
C PHE A 115 -19.65 -2.53 53.57
N ILE A 116 -20.86 -3.04 53.36
CA ILE A 116 -21.12 -4.30 52.68
C ILE A 116 -21.59 -3.96 51.28
N THR A 117 -20.77 -4.28 50.28
CA THR A 117 -21.04 -3.99 48.86
C THR A 117 -21.04 -5.27 48.03
N TRP A 118 -22.01 -5.43 47.12
CA TRP A 118 -22.02 -6.56 46.20
C TRP A 118 -21.14 -6.28 44.98
N ARG A 119 -20.09 -7.08 44.77
CA ARG A 119 -19.22 -6.97 43.59
C ARG A 119 -19.75 -7.89 42.48
N LYS A 120 -20.45 -7.33 41.49
CA LYS A 120 -21.02 -8.07 40.34
C LYS A 120 -20.00 -8.93 39.61
N ASN A 121 -18.77 -8.43 39.51
CA ASN A 121 -17.69 -9.00 38.70
C ASN A 121 -17.15 -10.33 39.27
N ILE A 122 -17.13 -10.46 40.59
CA ILE A 122 -16.65 -11.66 41.30
C ILE A 122 -17.78 -12.46 41.98
N LYS A 123 -19.03 -11.95 41.91
CA LYS A 123 -20.23 -12.53 42.53
C LYS A 123 -20.06 -12.80 44.04
N GLN A 124 -19.42 -11.86 44.75
CA GLN A 124 -19.16 -11.94 46.18
C GLN A 124 -19.42 -10.59 46.84
N TYR A 125 -19.79 -10.61 48.12
CA TYR A 125 -19.84 -9.41 48.96
C TYR A 125 -18.42 -9.01 49.38
N GLU A 126 -18.13 -7.72 49.30
CA GLU A 126 -16.91 -7.11 49.79
C GLU A 126 -17.25 -6.31 51.05
N TYR A 127 -16.39 -6.44 52.06
CA TYR A 127 -16.55 -5.84 53.39
C TYR A 127 -15.36 -4.91 53.59
N ASN A 128 -15.62 -3.62 53.78
CA ASN A 128 -14.57 -2.64 54.00
C ASN A 128 -14.92 -1.80 55.22
N TYR A 129 -14.03 -1.76 56.20
CA TYR A 129 -14.16 -0.87 57.35
C TYR A 129 -13.76 0.58 57.02
N PHE A 130 -14.56 1.53 57.49
CA PHE A 130 -14.26 2.96 57.45
C PHE A 130 -14.38 3.56 58.85
N GLU A 131 -13.44 4.42 59.23
CA GLU A 131 -13.41 5.06 60.55
C GLU A 131 -14.57 6.04 60.77
N ASP A 132 -15.05 6.70 59.71
CA ASP A 132 -16.25 7.55 59.73
C ASP A 132 -17.31 6.99 58.75
N CYS A 133 -18.53 6.84 59.25
CA CYS A 133 -19.65 6.35 58.45
C CYS A 133 -20.18 7.34 57.41
N ASN A 134 -19.76 8.60 57.47
CA ASN A 134 -20.10 9.60 56.47
C ASN A 134 -19.17 9.57 55.24
N ASP A 135 -18.05 8.84 55.28
CA ASP A 135 -17.09 8.73 54.17
C ASP A 135 -17.60 7.86 53.00
N PHE A 136 -18.74 7.20 53.18
CA PHE A 136 -19.35 6.35 52.17
C PHE A 136 -20.49 7.06 51.45
N VAL A 137 -20.18 7.56 50.26
CA VAL A 137 -21.18 8.07 49.32
C VAL A 137 -21.24 7.13 48.13
N ILE A 138 -22.43 6.60 47.80
CA ILE A 138 -22.61 5.76 46.62
C ILE A 138 -22.47 6.66 45.39
N PRO A 139 -21.55 6.37 44.46
CA PRO A 139 -21.40 7.19 43.28
C PRO A 139 -22.68 7.13 42.46
N SER A 140 -23.04 8.23 41.80
CA SER A 140 -24.19 8.27 40.90
C SER A 140 -23.75 8.71 39.51
N LEU A 141 -24.09 7.94 38.48
CA LEU A 141 -23.94 8.34 37.10
C LEU A 141 -25.33 8.56 36.52
N VAL A 142 -25.64 9.81 36.20
CA VAL A 142 -26.98 10.22 35.75
C VAL A 142 -27.10 10.11 34.24
N SER A 143 -26.14 10.69 33.51
CA SER A 143 -26.19 10.72 32.05
C SER A 143 -24.82 10.94 31.42
N LEU A 144 -24.71 10.58 30.15
CA LEU A 144 -23.59 10.93 29.30
C LEU A 144 -23.99 12.10 28.40
N THR A 145 -23.25 13.21 28.47
CA THR A 145 -23.60 14.45 27.78
C THR A 145 -22.57 14.74 26.70
N ALA A 146 -23.01 14.87 25.45
CA ALA A 146 -22.15 15.32 24.37
C ALA A 146 -21.94 16.84 24.42
N SER A 147 -20.74 17.30 24.09
CA SER A 147 -20.37 18.72 24.01
C SER A 147 -21.03 19.45 22.83
N SER A 148 -21.66 18.71 21.92
CA SER A 148 -22.45 19.24 20.80
C SER A 148 -23.80 18.55 20.71
N ASN A 149 -24.83 19.32 20.35
CA ASN A 149 -26.17 18.79 20.15
C ASN A 149 -26.29 18.05 18.82
N GLU A 150 -27.18 17.07 18.78
CA GLU A 150 -27.60 16.47 17.51
C GLU A 150 -28.41 17.47 16.69
N ASN A 151 -28.31 17.36 15.38
CA ASN A 151 -29.26 18.03 14.49
C ASN A 151 -30.64 17.32 14.54
N LYS A 152 -31.61 17.82 13.75
CA LYS A 152 -32.97 17.26 13.66
C LYS A 152 -33.03 15.77 13.24
N TYR A 153 -31.96 15.22 12.67
CA TYR A 153 -31.87 13.82 12.25
C TYR A 153 -31.08 12.92 13.20
N GLY A 154 -30.59 13.49 14.30
CA GLY A 154 -29.84 12.73 15.30
C GLY A 154 -28.37 12.53 14.95
N TRP A 155 -27.79 13.38 14.08
CA TRP A 155 -26.39 13.29 13.62
C TRP A 155 -25.58 14.54 13.99
N ARG A 156 -24.26 14.39 13.99
CA ARG A 156 -23.24 15.45 14.11
C ARG A 156 -22.26 15.33 12.94
N ASN A 157 -21.65 16.44 12.54
CA ASN A 157 -20.67 16.49 11.44
C ASN A 157 -19.25 16.94 11.85
N LYS A 158 -19.00 17.02 13.15
CA LYS A 158 -17.70 17.38 13.71
C LYS A 158 -17.42 16.53 14.94
N ASP A 159 -16.14 16.27 15.17
CA ASP A 159 -15.67 15.62 16.39
C ASP A 159 -16.23 16.37 17.61
N PHE A 160 -16.59 15.60 18.64
CA PHE A 160 -17.14 16.12 19.87
C PHE A 160 -16.63 15.30 21.05
N TYR A 161 -16.93 15.79 22.25
CA TYR A 161 -16.51 15.17 23.48
C TYR A 161 -17.73 14.72 24.26
N ILE A 162 -17.62 13.61 24.99
CA ILE A 162 -18.66 13.11 25.89
C ILE A 162 -18.15 13.28 27.32
N SER A 163 -18.92 13.99 28.13
CA SER A 163 -18.65 14.21 29.54
C SER A 163 -19.65 13.41 30.38
N LEU A 164 -19.18 12.89 31.50
CA LEU A 164 -20.03 12.18 32.45
C LEU A 164 -20.70 13.21 33.36
N ASN A 165 -22.02 13.07 33.55
CA ASN A 165 -22.76 13.85 34.52
C ASN A 165 -23.17 12.93 35.67
N GLY A 166 -22.59 13.16 36.85
CA GLY A 166 -22.74 12.31 38.01
C GLY A 166 -22.14 12.96 39.26
N SER A 167 -22.38 12.36 40.42
CA SER A 167 -21.83 12.81 41.70
C SER A 167 -20.93 11.73 42.31
N ASP A 168 -19.92 12.17 43.06
CA ASP A 168 -19.09 11.34 43.93
C ASP A 168 -18.33 10.22 43.20
N ILE A 169 -17.98 10.42 41.92
CA ILE A 169 -17.19 9.51 41.09
C ILE A 169 -15.73 9.98 41.08
N GLU A 170 -14.80 9.10 41.43
CA GLU A 170 -13.35 9.38 41.42
C GLU A 170 -12.72 9.03 40.06
N ASN A 171 -13.10 7.89 39.49
CA ASN A 171 -12.65 7.40 38.19
C ASN A 171 -13.82 6.72 37.48
N TYR A 172 -13.74 6.55 36.16
CA TYR A 172 -14.79 5.88 35.41
C TYR A 172 -14.20 4.97 34.33
N TYR A 173 -14.99 3.99 33.93
CA TYR A 173 -14.68 3.12 32.81
C TYR A 173 -15.62 3.43 31.68
N TYR A 174 -15.13 3.41 30.44
CA TYR A 174 -15.96 3.53 29.25
C TYR A 174 -15.56 2.54 28.16
N CYS A 175 -16.40 2.42 27.14
CA CYS A 175 -16.08 1.77 25.88
C CYS A 175 -16.83 2.47 24.75
N ILE A 176 -16.33 2.34 23.52
CA ILE A 176 -17.00 2.80 22.29
C ILE A 176 -17.12 1.60 21.36
N GLY A 177 -18.31 1.31 20.84
CA GLY A 177 -18.51 0.19 19.92
C GLY A 177 -19.77 0.29 19.08
N ASP A 178 -19.88 -0.54 18.04
CA ASP A 178 -21.05 -0.59 17.14
C ASP A 178 -22.33 -1.10 17.84
N LYS A 179 -22.18 -1.69 19.03
CA LYS A 179 -23.24 -2.17 19.91
C LYS A 179 -22.91 -1.74 21.34
N LYS A 180 -23.90 -1.81 22.24
CA LYS A 180 -23.65 -1.68 23.69
C LYS A 180 -22.49 -2.62 24.07
N CYS A 181 -21.46 -2.04 24.65
CA CYS A 181 -20.22 -2.72 25.00
C CYS A 181 -20.03 -2.67 26.51
N GLU A 182 -19.23 -3.60 27.03
CA GLU A 182 -18.83 -3.58 28.43
C GLU A 182 -17.69 -2.57 28.61
N PRO A 183 -17.84 -1.56 29.49
CA PRO A 183 -16.81 -0.55 29.72
C PRO A 183 -15.50 -1.18 30.20
N ASN A 184 -14.40 -0.90 29.48
CA ASN A 184 -13.09 -1.53 29.70
C ASN A 184 -11.91 -0.56 29.61
N ILE A 185 -12.15 0.71 29.25
CA ILE A 185 -11.15 1.77 29.18
C ILE A 185 -11.29 2.64 30.43
N ILE A 186 -10.27 2.67 31.29
CA ILE A 186 -10.26 3.47 32.51
C ILE A 186 -9.85 4.92 32.25
N VAL A 187 -10.54 5.85 32.91
CA VAL A 187 -10.16 7.26 33.01
C VAL A 187 -10.14 7.66 34.48
N ASN A 188 -8.96 8.10 34.95
CA ASN A 188 -8.68 8.34 36.36
C ASN A 188 -9.17 9.71 36.86
N ASN A 189 -9.81 10.51 36.01
CA ASN A 189 -10.29 11.85 36.32
C ASN A 189 -11.66 12.08 35.67
N ILE A 190 -12.70 12.32 36.47
CA ILE A 190 -14.06 12.56 35.98
C ILE A 190 -14.19 13.78 35.06
N ASN A 191 -13.32 14.77 35.18
CA ASN A 191 -13.36 15.98 34.34
C ASN A 191 -12.75 15.77 32.95
N GLU A 192 -12.05 14.65 32.73
CA GLU A 192 -11.55 14.30 31.42
C GLU A 192 -12.71 13.80 30.55
N SER A 193 -12.80 14.32 29.32
CA SER A 193 -13.91 13.98 28.42
C SER A 193 -13.49 12.92 27.42
N ILE A 194 -14.42 12.04 27.08
CA ILE A 194 -14.22 10.98 26.08
C ILE A 194 -14.25 11.62 24.69
N ALA A 195 -13.15 11.54 23.94
CA ALA A 195 -13.12 12.01 22.56
C ALA A 195 -13.93 11.06 21.64
N PHE A 196 -14.86 11.60 20.87
CA PHE A 196 -15.63 10.87 19.88
C PHE A 196 -15.29 11.39 18.48
N ASN A 197 -14.49 10.62 17.74
CA ASN A 197 -13.95 10.99 16.42
C ASN A 197 -14.18 9.92 15.33
N GLU A 198 -14.72 8.78 15.69
CA GLU A 198 -15.04 7.68 14.77
C GLU A 198 -16.40 7.91 14.11
N GLU A 199 -16.44 7.89 12.78
CA GLU A 199 -17.70 7.99 12.04
C GLU A 199 -18.54 6.71 12.19
N GLY A 200 -19.86 6.87 12.24
CA GLY A 200 -20.81 5.79 12.43
C GLY A 200 -21.79 6.00 13.57
N ILE A 201 -22.63 4.99 13.76
CA ILE A 201 -23.53 4.87 14.91
C ILE A 201 -22.80 4.01 15.94
N LYS A 202 -22.36 4.62 17.03
CA LYS A 202 -21.66 3.92 18.12
C LYS A 202 -22.40 4.09 19.43
N TYR A 203 -22.29 3.10 20.29
CA TYR A 203 -22.68 3.19 21.70
C TYR A 203 -21.45 3.57 22.51
N VAL A 204 -21.63 4.52 23.41
CA VAL A 204 -20.70 4.79 24.48
C VAL A 204 -21.36 4.35 25.77
N CYS A 205 -20.79 3.33 26.39
CA CYS A 205 -21.20 2.85 27.69
C CYS A 205 -20.17 3.26 28.72
N ALA A 206 -20.61 3.72 29.89
CA ALA A 206 -19.72 4.04 30.99
C ALA A 206 -20.36 3.74 32.36
N TYR A 207 -19.53 3.43 33.34
CA TYR A 207 -19.89 3.44 34.76
C TYR A 207 -18.82 4.21 35.54
N GLY A 208 -19.24 4.92 36.57
CA GLY A 208 -18.36 5.60 37.51
C GLY A 208 -17.99 4.69 38.68
N MET A 209 -16.87 4.97 39.33
CA MET A 209 -16.45 4.31 40.56
C MET A 209 -15.84 5.29 41.56
N ASN A 210 -16.02 4.96 42.82
CA ASN A 210 -15.27 5.50 43.94
C ASN A 210 -14.97 4.36 44.93
N LYS A 211 -14.46 4.69 46.12
CA LYS A 211 -14.18 3.70 47.18
C LYS A 211 -15.40 2.91 47.66
N SER A 212 -16.60 3.43 47.45
CA SER A 212 -17.88 2.87 47.89
C SER A 212 -18.49 1.87 46.88
N GLY A 213 -18.04 1.87 45.62
CA GLY A 213 -18.50 0.91 44.61
C GLY A 213 -18.60 1.47 43.19
N GLU A 214 -19.28 0.72 42.31
CA GLU A 214 -19.54 1.07 40.91
C GLU A 214 -20.97 1.55 40.71
N THR A 215 -21.18 2.50 39.80
CA THR A 215 -22.52 2.89 39.35
C THR A 215 -23.09 1.83 38.41
N GLU A 216 -24.40 1.91 38.12
CA GLU A 216 -24.91 1.21 36.94
C GLU A 216 -24.27 1.74 35.65
N SER A 217 -24.15 0.86 34.66
CA SER A 217 -23.66 1.21 33.33
C SER A 217 -24.71 2.01 32.58
N VAL A 218 -24.36 3.24 32.21
CA VAL A 218 -25.16 4.10 31.33
C VAL A 218 -24.62 3.96 29.92
N CYS A 219 -25.47 3.53 28.99
CA CYS A 219 -25.12 3.38 27.58
C CYS A 219 -25.94 4.33 26.71
N GLU A 220 -25.26 5.30 26.12
CA GLU A 220 -25.87 6.25 25.18
C GLU A 220 -25.40 5.99 23.74
N ARG A 221 -26.30 6.22 22.79
CA ARG A 221 -26.02 6.03 21.37
C ARG A 221 -25.70 7.38 20.74
N TYR A 222 -24.56 7.46 20.06
CA TYR A 222 -24.11 8.65 19.35
C TYR A 222 -23.92 8.36 17.86
N ARG A 223 -24.15 9.38 17.03
CA ARG A 223 -23.97 9.31 15.58
C ARG A 223 -23.08 10.45 15.07
N LEU A 224 -22.03 10.10 14.34
CA LEU A 224 -21.09 11.06 13.72
C LEU A 224 -20.91 10.70 12.24
N ASP A 225 -21.02 11.69 11.38
CA ASP A 225 -20.72 11.56 9.96
C ASP A 225 -20.12 12.89 9.45
N LYS A 226 -18.84 12.87 9.13
CA LYS A 226 -18.05 14.01 8.64
C LYS A 226 -17.85 13.91 7.12
N THR A 227 -18.29 12.81 6.51
CA THR A 227 -18.02 12.50 5.12
C THR A 227 -19.04 13.22 4.27
N LYS A 228 -18.55 14.06 3.35
CA LYS A 228 -19.44 14.73 2.40
C LYS A 228 -20.12 13.69 1.50
N PRO A 229 -21.40 13.89 1.13
CA PRO A 229 -22.09 12.99 0.21
C PRO A 229 -21.36 12.91 -1.13
N VAL A 230 -21.41 11.72 -1.75
CA VAL A 230 -21.00 11.53 -3.13
C VAL A 230 -22.09 12.13 -4.01
N ILE A 231 -21.76 13.27 -4.59
CA ILE A 231 -22.71 14.04 -5.39
C ILE A 231 -23.04 13.30 -6.69
N GLY A 232 -24.33 13.27 -7.04
CA GLY A 232 -24.81 12.77 -8.31
C GLY A 232 -24.28 13.57 -9.51
N THR A 233 -24.58 13.08 -10.71
CA THR A 233 -24.26 13.76 -11.96
C THR A 233 -25.47 14.50 -12.50
N ILE A 234 -25.22 15.67 -13.09
CA ILE A 234 -26.22 16.40 -13.87
C ILE A 234 -26.05 16.00 -15.34
N VAL A 235 -27.08 15.36 -15.90
CA VAL A 235 -27.14 14.94 -17.30
C VAL A 235 -28.09 15.86 -18.04
N PHE A 236 -27.56 16.53 -19.06
CA PHE A 236 -28.32 17.37 -19.98
C PHE A 236 -28.62 16.58 -21.23
N ASP A 237 -29.91 16.38 -21.52
CA ASP A 237 -30.39 15.63 -22.68
C ASP A 237 -31.19 16.56 -23.60
N GLY A 238 -30.73 16.70 -24.83
CA GLY A 238 -31.29 17.61 -25.82
C GLY A 238 -30.50 17.56 -27.12
N THR A 239 -31.04 18.16 -28.17
CA THR A 239 -30.36 18.23 -29.46
C THR A 239 -29.25 19.26 -29.38
N ILE A 240 -28.01 18.79 -29.33
CA ILE A 240 -26.83 19.65 -29.39
C ILE A 240 -26.73 20.20 -30.81
N GLY A 241 -26.81 21.51 -30.92
CA GLY A 241 -26.51 22.27 -32.13
C GLY A 241 -25.03 22.60 -32.22
N LEU A 242 -24.72 23.74 -32.82
CA LEU A 242 -23.34 24.16 -33.03
C LEU A 242 -22.77 24.84 -31.77
N ASP A 243 -21.44 24.83 -31.64
CA ASP A 243 -20.70 25.51 -30.56
C ASP A 243 -21.18 25.19 -29.12
N LYS A 244 -21.61 23.94 -28.91
CA LYS A 244 -22.15 23.39 -27.65
C LYS A 244 -23.44 24.06 -27.17
N TRP A 245 -24.18 24.73 -28.05
CA TRP A 245 -25.55 25.18 -27.78
C TRP A 245 -26.54 24.04 -27.95
N PHE A 246 -27.66 24.11 -27.24
CA PHE A 246 -28.82 23.25 -27.51
C PHE A 246 -29.85 23.99 -28.38
N VAL A 247 -30.38 23.31 -29.40
CA VAL A 247 -31.41 23.84 -30.34
C VAL A 247 -32.80 23.25 -30.12
N SER A 248 -32.97 22.47 -29.06
CA SER A 248 -34.27 21.96 -28.60
C SER A 248 -34.37 22.11 -27.09
N ASN A 249 -35.55 21.85 -26.53
CA ASN A 249 -35.72 21.87 -25.07
C ASN A 249 -34.73 20.89 -24.44
N VAL A 250 -33.97 21.35 -23.45
CA VAL A 250 -33.02 20.50 -22.73
C VAL A 250 -33.73 19.93 -21.52
N THR A 251 -33.76 18.62 -21.41
CA THR A 251 -34.19 17.94 -20.18
C THR A 251 -32.99 17.82 -19.26
N VAL A 252 -33.16 18.22 -18.01
CA VAL A 252 -32.13 18.12 -16.96
C VAL A 252 -32.52 16.94 -16.07
N LYS A 253 -31.67 15.92 -16.06
CA LYS A 253 -31.82 14.77 -15.17
C LYS A 253 -30.65 14.79 -14.20
N VAL A 254 -30.94 14.46 -12.96
CA VAL A 254 -29.91 14.22 -11.95
C VAL A 254 -29.95 12.75 -11.59
N THR A 255 -28.78 12.14 -11.44
CA THR A 255 -28.70 10.87 -10.71
C THR A 255 -28.71 11.18 -9.23
N ASP A 256 -29.34 10.32 -8.43
CA ASP A 256 -29.38 10.51 -6.97
C ASP A 256 -27.96 10.61 -6.40
N SER A 257 -27.75 11.54 -5.46
CA SER A 257 -26.55 11.53 -4.65
C SER A 257 -26.63 10.37 -3.67
N THR A 258 -25.48 9.92 -3.19
CA THR A 258 -25.42 8.84 -2.21
C THR A 258 -24.58 9.26 -1.03
N ASP A 259 -25.00 8.83 0.14
CA ASP A 259 -24.19 8.88 1.34
C ASP A 259 -24.35 7.54 2.09
N ALA A 260 -23.23 7.00 2.56
CA ALA A 260 -23.16 5.66 3.11
C ALA A 260 -23.51 5.60 4.61
N LEU A 261 -23.54 6.73 5.30
CA LEU A 261 -23.63 6.82 6.76
C LEU A 261 -24.93 7.48 7.22
N SER A 262 -25.01 8.81 7.16
CA SER A 262 -26.20 9.55 7.57
C SER A 262 -27.31 9.47 6.52
N GLY A 263 -26.95 9.17 5.27
CA GLY A 263 -27.83 9.16 4.11
C GLY A 263 -28.14 10.58 3.64
N ILE A 264 -28.73 10.70 2.46
CA ILE A 264 -29.08 12.02 1.91
C ILE A 264 -30.29 12.63 2.65
N ASP A 265 -30.17 13.90 3.06
CA ASP A 265 -31.29 14.72 3.52
C ASP A 265 -31.99 15.34 2.30
N THR A 266 -31.23 16.12 1.54
CA THR A 266 -31.74 16.85 0.39
C THR A 266 -30.75 16.84 -0.74
N ASP A 267 -31.21 16.46 -1.93
CA ASP A 267 -30.58 16.81 -3.19
C ASP A 267 -31.35 17.97 -3.82
N VAL A 268 -30.68 19.12 -3.92
CA VAL A 268 -31.29 20.33 -4.45
C VAL A 268 -30.60 20.71 -5.75
N LEU A 269 -31.34 20.60 -6.84
CA LEU A 269 -30.96 21.20 -8.10
C LEU A 269 -31.40 22.68 -8.10
N SER A 270 -30.48 23.58 -8.40
CA SER A 270 -30.74 25.02 -8.53
C SER A 270 -30.24 25.52 -9.89
N PRO A 271 -31.10 26.03 -10.79
CA PRO A 271 -32.57 26.11 -10.65
C PRO A 271 -33.24 24.72 -10.63
N SER A 272 -34.39 24.61 -9.96
CA SER A 272 -35.15 23.35 -9.76
C SER A 272 -35.80 22.80 -11.02
N GLU A 273 -35.78 23.60 -12.09
CA GLU A 273 -36.44 23.36 -13.35
C GLU A 273 -35.75 22.22 -14.11
N THR A 274 -36.47 21.11 -14.25
CA THR A 274 -36.01 19.90 -14.95
C THR A 274 -36.04 20.03 -16.47
N SER A 275 -36.40 21.20 -16.99
CA SER A 275 -36.27 21.50 -18.42
C SER A 275 -35.94 22.96 -18.68
N ILE A 276 -35.01 23.20 -19.60
CA ILE A 276 -34.73 24.52 -20.14
C ILE A 276 -35.55 24.64 -21.42
N THR A 277 -36.54 25.53 -21.40
CA THR A 277 -37.50 25.72 -22.50
C THR A 277 -37.49 27.13 -23.09
N LYS A 278 -36.69 28.04 -22.52
CA LYS A 278 -36.52 29.41 -23.01
C LYS A 278 -35.06 29.65 -23.39
N ASP A 279 -34.86 30.44 -24.44
CA ASP A 279 -33.53 30.72 -24.95
C ASP A 279 -32.70 31.52 -23.95
N THR A 280 -31.42 31.19 -23.86
CA THR A 280 -30.48 31.75 -22.90
C THR A 280 -29.05 31.67 -23.42
N LYS A 281 -28.30 32.76 -23.20
CA LYS A 281 -26.86 32.81 -23.45
C LYS A 281 -26.01 32.01 -22.45
N GLY A 282 -26.64 31.53 -21.37
CA GLY A 282 -26.03 30.74 -20.32
C GLY A 282 -26.89 30.75 -19.06
N ILE A 283 -27.37 29.56 -18.64
CA ILE A 283 -27.92 29.32 -17.30
C ILE A 283 -26.97 28.35 -16.60
N THR A 284 -26.60 28.67 -15.37
CA THR A 284 -25.79 27.78 -14.52
C THR A 284 -26.71 26.92 -13.68
N TYR A 285 -26.57 25.60 -13.81
CA TYR A 285 -27.20 24.60 -12.96
C TYR A 285 -26.20 24.13 -11.92
N THR A 286 -26.59 24.21 -10.66
CA THR A 286 -25.83 23.73 -9.51
C THR A 286 -26.63 22.65 -8.80
N LEU A 287 -26.08 21.44 -8.71
CA LEU A 287 -26.60 20.40 -7.84
C LEU A 287 -25.89 20.54 -6.49
N THR A 288 -26.68 20.58 -5.41
CA THR A 288 -26.20 20.64 -4.03
C THR A 288 -26.76 19.44 -3.29
N ALA A 289 -25.87 18.53 -2.89
CA ALA A 289 -26.20 17.39 -2.06
C ALA A 289 -25.89 17.73 -0.61
N LYS A 290 -26.88 17.57 0.27
CA LYS A 290 -26.73 17.69 1.73
C LYS A 290 -27.14 16.38 2.37
N ASP A 291 -26.25 15.78 3.14
CA ASP A 291 -26.56 14.58 3.92
C ASP A 291 -27.32 14.92 5.21
N LYS A 292 -27.77 13.90 5.94
CA LYS A 292 -28.49 14.08 7.21
C LYS A 292 -27.59 14.49 8.36
N ALA A 293 -26.26 14.47 8.23
CA ALA A 293 -25.32 15.07 9.17
C ALA A 293 -25.02 16.56 8.85
N GLU A 294 -25.60 17.08 7.77
CA GLU A 294 -25.43 18.44 7.25
C GLU A 294 -24.11 18.72 6.51
N ASN A 295 -23.37 17.70 6.07
CA ASN A 295 -22.26 17.91 5.15
C ASN A 295 -22.78 18.24 3.75
N VAL A 296 -22.12 19.18 3.07
CA VAL A 296 -22.55 19.70 1.78
C VAL A 296 -21.49 19.49 0.71
N ASN A 297 -21.92 19.01 -0.46
CA ASN A 297 -21.12 18.94 -1.67
C ASN A 297 -21.87 19.59 -2.85
N THR A 298 -21.15 20.21 -3.79
CA THR A 298 -21.76 20.98 -4.90
C THR A 298 -21.01 20.81 -6.22
N ILE A 299 -21.74 20.70 -7.33
CA ILE A 299 -21.20 20.71 -8.70
C ILE A 299 -22.01 21.64 -9.60
N SER A 300 -21.36 22.36 -10.52
CA SER A 300 -22.00 23.37 -11.37
C SER A 300 -21.64 23.21 -12.85
N TYR A 301 -22.64 23.36 -13.73
CA TYR A 301 -22.49 23.38 -15.19
C TYR A 301 -23.20 24.60 -15.79
N SER A 302 -22.62 25.20 -16.84
CA SER A 302 -23.27 26.30 -17.57
C SER A 302 -23.76 25.83 -18.93
N ILE A 303 -25.05 26.01 -19.19
CA ILE A 303 -25.74 25.52 -20.39
C ILE A 303 -26.31 26.68 -21.19
N LYS A 304 -26.09 26.64 -22.51
CA LYS A 304 -26.60 27.62 -23.47
C LYS A 304 -27.65 26.95 -24.35
N LEU A 305 -28.79 27.60 -24.53
CA LEU A 305 -29.91 27.08 -25.32
C LEU A 305 -30.43 28.20 -26.20
N ASP A 306 -30.65 27.91 -27.47
CA ASP A 306 -31.33 28.82 -28.38
C ASP A 306 -32.14 28.00 -29.38
N LYS A 307 -33.46 28.14 -29.33
CA LYS A 307 -34.44 27.50 -30.23
C LYS A 307 -35.08 28.53 -31.16
N THR A 308 -34.88 29.83 -30.90
CA THR A 308 -35.48 30.86 -31.71
C THR A 308 -34.76 30.88 -33.04
N LYS A 309 -35.53 30.64 -34.10
CA LYS A 309 -34.97 30.74 -35.44
C LYS A 309 -34.57 32.20 -35.73
N PRO A 310 -33.46 32.42 -36.44
CA PRO A 310 -33.00 33.76 -36.77
C PRO A 310 -34.03 34.51 -37.63
N THR A 311 -33.94 35.84 -37.63
CA THR A 311 -34.62 36.67 -38.64
C THR A 311 -33.96 36.40 -39.99
N VAL A 312 -34.75 36.08 -41.01
CA VAL A 312 -34.24 35.78 -42.35
C VAL A 312 -33.67 37.02 -43.03
N GLY A 313 -32.53 36.86 -43.72
CA GLY A 313 -31.95 37.91 -44.53
C GLY A 313 -32.74 38.21 -45.81
N THR A 314 -32.31 39.23 -46.57
CA THR A 314 -33.01 39.70 -47.77
C THR A 314 -32.24 39.39 -49.05
N LEU A 315 -32.95 39.04 -50.15
CA LEU A 315 -32.37 38.69 -51.45
C LEU A 315 -32.13 39.93 -52.31
N VAL A 316 -30.95 40.03 -52.89
CA VAL A 316 -30.51 41.03 -53.86
C VAL A 316 -30.30 40.33 -55.19
N ILE A 317 -30.98 40.75 -56.25
CA ILE A 317 -30.93 40.10 -57.56
C ILE A 317 -29.81 40.68 -58.43
N ASN A 318 -28.81 39.85 -58.72
CA ASN A 318 -27.66 40.09 -59.58
C ASN A 318 -27.74 39.21 -60.83
N GLY A 319 -28.56 39.58 -61.80
CA GLY A 319 -28.48 39.02 -63.14
C GLY A 319 -28.33 40.12 -64.15
N THR A 320 -27.79 39.76 -65.31
CA THR A 320 -27.70 40.68 -66.42
C THR A 320 -29.12 40.93 -66.84
N LYS A 321 -29.60 42.14 -66.54
CA LYS A 321 -30.84 42.60 -67.12
C LYS A 321 -30.57 42.53 -68.61
N GLY A 322 -31.20 41.55 -69.25
CA GLY A 322 -31.20 41.49 -70.67
C GLY A 322 -31.95 42.69 -71.21
N GLU A 323 -32.06 42.72 -72.51
CA GLU A 323 -32.71 43.84 -73.13
C GLU A 323 -34.23 43.73 -72.91
N ASN A 324 -34.89 44.87 -72.74
CA ASN A 324 -36.36 44.95 -72.74
C ASN A 324 -37.08 44.27 -71.56
N GLY A 325 -36.48 44.27 -70.36
CA GLY A 325 -37.14 43.83 -69.12
C GLY A 325 -37.13 42.32 -68.91
N TRP A 326 -36.47 41.60 -69.81
CA TRP A 326 -36.08 40.22 -69.66
C TRP A 326 -34.73 40.15 -69.00
N TYR A 327 -34.53 39.12 -68.21
CA TYR A 327 -33.17 38.65 -68.03
C TYR A 327 -32.87 37.76 -69.24
N ASN A 328 -31.76 37.99 -69.90
CA ASN A 328 -31.33 37.13 -71.01
C ASN A 328 -30.15 36.25 -70.61
N SER A 329 -29.72 36.41 -69.36
CA SER A 329 -28.83 35.51 -68.70
C SER A 329 -29.52 34.88 -67.52
N ASP A 330 -28.90 33.82 -67.07
CA ASP A 330 -29.15 33.33 -65.75
C ASP A 330 -28.99 34.48 -64.75
N LEU A 331 -29.95 34.57 -63.86
CA LEU A 331 -30.02 35.56 -62.79
C LEU A 331 -29.30 35.02 -61.59
N ALA A 332 -28.37 35.71 -60.94
CA ALA A 332 -27.83 35.29 -59.65
C ALA A 332 -28.37 36.15 -58.50
N PHE A 333 -28.15 35.76 -57.25
CA PHE A 333 -28.65 36.49 -56.10
C PHE A 333 -27.61 36.61 -54.99
N SER A 334 -27.41 37.81 -54.44
CA SER A 334 -26.69 38.03 -53.18
C SER A 334 -27.69 38.28 -52.05
N ILE A 335 -27.21 38.37 -50.81
CA ILE A 335 -28.06 38.33 -49.62
C ILE A 335 -27.50 39.27 -48.57
N THR A 336 -28.37 40.08 -47.96
CA THR A 336 -28.04 40.81 -46.74
C THR A 336 -28.32 39.92 -45.56
N ASP A 337 -27.38 39.85 -44.62
CA ASP A 337 -27.48 38.92 -43.51
C ASP A 337 -28.68 39.18 -42.61
N GLY A 338 -29.29 38.07 -42.17
CA GLY A 338 -30.27 38.09 -41.11
C GLY A 338 -29.64 38.35 -39.74
N SER A 339 -30.44 38.26 -38.69
CA SER A 339 -29.93 38.48 -37.33
C SER A 339 -30.64 37.57 -36.33
N ASP A 340 -29.90 37.20 -35.28
CA ASP A 340 -30.45 36.52 -34.11
C ASP A 340 -30.03 37.25 -32.83
N LYS A 341 -30.91 37.26 -31.82
CA LYS A 341 -30.70 38.03 -30.58
C LYS A 341 -30.04 37.20 -29.48
N THR A 342 -30.15 35.87 -29.51
CA THR A 342 -29.76 34.98 -28.41
C THR A 342 -28.41 34.32 -28.68
N SER A 343 -28.27 33.45 -29.66
CA SER A 343 -26.97 32.88 -30.04
C SER A 343 -26.20 33.79 -31.02
N GLY A 344 -26.90 34.69 -31.72
CA GLY A 344 -26.31 35.59 -32.71
C GLY A 344 -26.26 34.96 -34.10
N HIS A 345 -26.02 35.79 -35.13
CA HIS A 345 -25.97 35.33 -36.52
C HIS A 345 -24.73 34.46 -36.80
N LYS A 346 -24.91 33.40 -37.59
CA LYS A 346 -23.84 32.55 -38.11
C LYS A 346 -23.70 32.64 -39.63
N SER A 347 -24.80 32.49 -40.38
CA SER A 347 -24.79 32.58 -41.84
C SER A 347 -26.16 32.86 -42.44
N THR A 348 -26.22 33.48 -43.62
CA THR A 348 -27.42 33.50 -44.49
C THR A 348 -27.07 32.92 -45.85
N THR A 349 -28.01 32.23 -46.51
CA THR A 349 -27.89 31.58 -47.84
C THR A 349 -29.18 31.74 -48.65
N SER A 350 -29.19 31.42 -49.95
CA SER A 350 -30.41 31.33 -50.78
C SER A 350 -30.51 29.98 -51.48
N SER A 351 -31.71 29.42 -51.59
CA SER A 351 -32.04 28.09 -52.13
C SER A 351 -31.78 27.99 -53.61
N VAL A 352 -31.99 29.10 -54.29
CA VAL A 352 -31.62 29.27 -55.66
C VAL A 352 -30.77 30.50 -55.64
N SER A 353 -29.49 30.25 -55.71
CA SER A 353 -28.53 31.30 -55.98
C SER A 353 -28.71 31.84 -57.39
N LYS A 354 -29.53 31.20 -58.27
CA LYS A 354 -29.81 31.66 -59.65
C LYS A 354 -31.05 31.11 -60.42
N ILE A 355 -31.64 31.83 -61.39
CA ILE A 355 -32.70 31.31 -62.34
C ILE A 355 -32.09 31.06 -63.72
N THR A 356 -32.47 29.95 -64.41
CA THR A 356 -31.69 29.45 -65.56
C THR A 356 -32.42 28.78 -66.75
N SER A 357 -33.75 28.84 -66.94
CA SER A 357 -34.46 28.31 -68.16
C SER A 357 -35.50 29.27 -68.73
N ASP A 358 -35.64 29.35 -70.07
CA ASP A 358 -36.51 30.33 -70.76
C ASP A 358 -37.91 30.25 -70.23
N THR A 359 -38.27 31.33 -69.59
CA THR A 359 -39.42 31.39 -68.74
C THR A 359 -39.89 32.80 -68.78
N THR A 360 -41.15 32.98 -69.04
CA THR A 360 -41.77 34.24 -68.74
C THR A 360 -41.87 34.50 -67.19
N GLY A 361 -41.28 33.65 -66.27
CA GLY A 361 -41.10 33.80 -64.78
C GLY A 361 -40.72 32.53 -63.87
N THR A 362 -39.86 32.61 -62.81
CA THR A 362 -39.40 31.49 -61.86
C THR A 362 -39.19 31.88 -60.36
N LYS A 363 -39.37 30.99 -59.35
CA LYS A 363 -39.41 31.23 -57.85
C LYS A 363 -38.13 30.86 -57.01
N ILE A 364 -37.72 31.64 -55.99
CA ILE A 364 -36.44 31.54 -55.20
C ILE A 364 -36.67 31.65 -53.68
N ILE A 365 -35.97 30.89 -52.81
CA ILE A 365 -36.07 30.92 -51.33
C ILE A 365 -34.74 31.41 -50.66
N ILE A 366 -34.75 32.08 -49.50
CA ILE A 366 -33.61 32.56 -48.69
C ILE A 366 -33.58 31.76 -47.38
N THR A 367 -32.44 31.46 -46.78
CA THR A 367 -32.26 30.66 -45.56
C THR A 367 -31.19 31.24 -44.62
N THR A 368 -31.53 31.67 -43.40
CA THR A 368 -30.58 32.16 -42.37
C THR A 368 -30.40 31.14 -41.24
N THR A 369 -29.17 31.00 -40.74
CA THR A 369 -28.73 30.14 -39.64
C THR A 369 -28.05 30.95 -38.54
N ASP A 370 -28.38 30.69 -37.27
CA ASP A 370 -27.74 31.30 -36.10
C ASP A 370 -26.57 30.47 -35.53
N ASN A 371 -25.88 30.97 -34.50
CA ASN A 371 -24.71 30.29 -33.91
C ASN A 371 -25.08 29.01 -33.16
N ALA A 372 -26.31 28.88 -32.67
CA ALA A 372 -26.80 27.63 -32.10
C ALA A 372 -27.13 26.60 -33.19
N GLY A 373 -27.43 27.04 -34.42
CA GLY A 373 -27.74 26.20 -35.57
C GLY A 373 -29.23 26.19 -35.97
N ASN A 374 -30.08 27.09 -35.47
CA ASN A 374 -31.47 27.20 -35.92
C ASN A 374 -31.56 27.87 -37.30
N ILE A 375 -32.57 27.48 -38.11
CA ILE A 375 -32.70 27.85 -39.53
C ILE A 375 -34.08 28.47 -39.85
N GLN A 376 -34.14 29.58 -40.61
CA GLN A 376 -35.37 30.26 -41.09
C GLN A 376 -35.34 30.63 -42.60
N THR A 377 -36.48 30.62 -43.32
CA THR A 377 -36.55 30.86 -44.78
C THR A 377 -37.61 31.87 -45.35
N SER A 378 -37.46 32.40 -46.60
CA SER A 378 -38.37 33.38 -47.31
C SER A 378 -38.32 33.33 -48.87
N GLU A 379 -39.28 33.83 -49.69
CA GLU A 379 -39.44 33.51 -51.16
C GLU A 379 -39.73 34.67 -52.21
N GLN A 380 -39.32 34.60 -53.52
CA GLN A 380 -39.51 35.61 -54.66
C GLN A 380 -39.59 35.04 -56.13
N ILE A 381 -40.07 35.76 -57.21
CA ILE A 381 -40.22 35.30 -58.65
C ILE A 381 -39.57 36.21 -59.77
N VAL A 382 -38.91 35.69 -60.86
CA VAL A 382 -38.19 36.46 -61.95
C VAL A 382 -38.29 35.89 -63.41
N LYS A 383 -38.39 36.72 -64.50
CA LYS A 383 -38.59 36.36 -65.95
C LYS A 383 -37.32 36.39 -66.84
N MET A 384 -37.20 35.49 -67.82
CA MET A 384 -36.00 35.30 -68.65
C MET A 384 -36.26 34.65 -70.05
N ASP A 385 -35.77 35.20 -71.16
CA ASP A 385 -35.84 34.56 -72.50
C ASP A 385 -34.41 34.34 -72.98
N LYS A 386 -34.12 33.11 -73.43
CA LYS A 386 -32.85 32.62 -73.98
C LYS A 386 -33.08 31.86 -75.32
N THR A 387 -34.27 31.92 -75.93
CA THR A 387 -34.61 31.18 -77.16
C THR A 387 -34.18 31.96 -78.39
N ALA A 388 -33.69 31.23 -79.39
CA ALA A 388 -32.58 31.60 -80.26
C ALA A 388 -32.87 31.31 -81.77
N PRO A 389 -32.27 32.03 -82.74
CA PRO A 389 -32.44 31.76 -84.18
C PRO A 389 -32.07 30.36 -84.73
N SER A 390 -32.07 30.17 -86.05
CA SER A 390 -31.57 28.97 -86.79
C SER A 390 -30.11 29.10 -87.25
N ALA A 391 -29.47 28.01 -87.69
CA ALA A 391 -28.00 27.86 -87.74
C ALA A 391 -27.28 28.19 -89.07
N PRO A 392 -25.97 28.52 -89.05
CA PRO A 392 -25.11 28.68 -90.24
C PRO A 392 -24.85 27.35 -90.94
N THR A 393 -24.23 27.31 -92.13
CA THR A 393 -24.11 26.08 -92.94
C THR A 393 -22.68 25.69 -93.39
N ASN A 394 -21.63 26.50 -93.19
CA ASN A 394 -20.23 26.20 -93.61
C ASN A 394 -19.11 26.51 -92.55
N MET A 395 -18.21 25.54 -92.18
CA MET A 395 -16.98 25.70 -91.32
C MET A 395 -16.05 24.44 -91.14
N ASN A 396 -14.70 24.55 -90.84
CA ASN A 396 -13.67 23.46 -90.57
C ASN A 396 -12.54 23.80 -89.51
N PHE A 397 -11.62 22.86 -89.13
CA PHE A 397 -10.53 22.94 -88.11
C PHE A 397 -9.10 22.46 -88.51
N VAL A 398 -8.04 23.05 -87.94
CA VAL A 398 -6.61 22.79 -88.27
C VAL A 398 -5.66 22.81 -87.06
N PHE A 399 -4.42 22.31 -87.19
CA PHE A 399 -3.33 22.51 -86.22
C PHE A 399 -2.47 23.74 -86.56
N ALA A 400 -1.49 24.09 -85.71
CA ALA A 400 -0.66 25.30 -85.86
C ALA A 400 0.21 25.33 -87.14
N ASP A 401 0.58 24.17 -87.70
CA ASP A 401 1.29 24.01 -88.97
C ASP A 401 0.36 24.01 -90.20
N TRP A 402 -0.94 24.29 -89.99
CA TRP A 402 -2.04 24.29 -90.96
C TRP A 402 -2.43 22.92 -91.52
N SER A 403 -1.90 21.82 -90.96
CA SER A 403 -2.43 20.49 -91.24
C SER A 403 -3.85 20.34 -90.67
N VAL A 404 -4.69 19.57 -91.35
CA VAL A 404 -6.12 19.47 -91.01
C VAL A 404 -6.28 18.52 -89.82
N TYR A 405 -6.94 19.01 -88.78
CA TYR A 405 -7.30 18.18 -87.64
C TYR A 405 -8.47 17.25 -88.03
N THR A 406 -8.33 15.94 -87.74
CA THR A 406 -9.35 14.95 -88.09
C THR A 406 -10.55 15.09 -87.16
N ASN A 407 -11.64 15.64 -87.70
CA ASN A 407 -12.87 15.93 -86.97
C ASN A 407 -13.34 14.73 -86.12
N ASN A 408 -13.63 14.99 -84.85
CA ASN A 408 -14.20 14.07 -83.86
C ASN A 408 -13.25 13.02 -83.26
N THR A 409 -11.92 13.20 -83.36
CA THR A 409 -10.90 12.32 -82.76
C THR A 409 -10.22 12.95 -81.53
N TRP A 410 -9.82 12.14 -80.55
CA TRP A 410 -9.26 12.68 -79.30
C TRP A 410 -7.78 13.08 -79.43
N THR A 411 -7.42 14.22 -78.87
CA THR A 411 -6.04 14.73 -78.86
C THR A 411 -5.79 15.57 -77.62
N ASN A 412 -4.53 15.62 -77.19
CA ASN A 412 -4.09 16.49 -76.11
C ASN A 412 -3.38 17.77 -76.59
N LYS A 413 -3.44 18.08 -77.90
CA LYS A 413 -2.81 19.27 -78.51
C LYS A 413 -3.85 20.31 -78.95
N ASN A 414 -3.39 21.55 -79.07
CA ASN A 414 -4.19 22.69 -79.53
C ASN A 414 -4.65 22.53 -80.98
N VAL A 415 -5.93 22.79 -81.24
CA VAL A 415 -6.55 22.84 -82.56
C VAL A 415 -7.04 24.26 -82.82
N TYR A 416 -7.27 24.71 -84.05
CA TYR A 416 -7.69 26.07 -84.39
C TYR A 416 -8.91 26.06 -85.33
N ALA A 417 -9.84 27.00 -85.14
CA ALA A 417 -11.10 27.11 -85.84
C ALA A 417 -11.00 28.07 -87.03
N ALA A 418 -10.54 27.53 -88.16
CA ALA A 418 -10.42 28.23 -89.42
C ALA A 418 -10.68 27.25 -90.56
N SER A 419 -11.40 27.71 -91.59
CA SER A 419 -11.72 26.87 -92.74
C SER A 419 -10.58 26.77 -93.75
N SER A 420 -9.89 27.88 -94.03
CA SER A 420 -8.70 27.94 -94.87
C SER A 420 -7.97 29.29 -94.71
N LYS A 421 -6.82 29.47 -95.39
CA LYS A 421 -6.04 30.73 -95.37
C LYS A 421 -6.72 31.92 -96.07
N THR A 422 -7.82 31.73 -96.79
CA THR A 422 -8.52 32.81 -97.53
C THR A 422 -9.97 33.00 -97.11
N ASN A 423 -10.54 32.08 -96.31
CA ASN A 423 -11.87 32.22 -95.73
C ASN A 423 -11.83 31.82 -94.25
N TYR A 424 -11.96 32.83 -93.41
CA TYR A 424 -11.67 32.69 -92.00
C TYR A 424 -12.89 32.28 -91.15
N GLY A 425 -14.17 32.31 -91.62
CA GLY A 425 -15.37 32.15 -90.74
C GLY A 425 -16.72 31.63 -91.32
N PRO A 426 -17.83 31.65 -90.53
CA PRO A 426 -19.13 30.99 -90.79
C PRO A 426 -20.22 31.87 -91.44
N SER A 427 -21.29 31.25 -91.98
CA SER A 427 -22.41 31.93 -92.68
C SER A 427 -23.74 31.09 -92.80
N GLY A 428 -24.98 31.67 -92.70
CA GLY A 428 -26.28 31.07 -93.18
C GLY A 428 -27.63 30.90 -92.34
N SER A 429 -28.09 31.78 -91.40
CA SER A 429 -29.16 31.64 -90.31
C SER A 429 -30.48 32.54 -90.28
N ALA A 430 -31.56 32.25 -89.43
CA ALA A 430 -32.91 32.97 -89.20
C ALA A 430 -33.78 32.66 -87.85
N ASP A 431 -34.54 33.57 -87.10
CA ASP A 431 -35.30 33.36 -85.76
C ASP A 431 -36.83 33.70 -85.72
N SER A 432 -37.63 33.19 -84.74
CA SER A 432 -39.11 33.39 -84.60
C SER A 432 -39.70 33.99 -83.28
N VAL A 433 -38.97 34.07 -82.15
CA VAL A 433 -39.46 34.64 -80.85
C VAL A 433 -38.91 36.05 -80.61
N SER A 434 -37.65 36.32 -80.98
CA SER A 434 -37.03 37.65 -80.86
C SER A 434 -36.14 38.16 -82.05
N ASN A 435 -36.06 37.54 -83.25
CA ASN A 435 -35.45 37.98 -84.57
C ASN A 435 -33.89 38.08 -84.73
N VAL A 436 -33.24 37.59 -85.82
CA VAL A 436 -31.75 37.57 -85.97
C VAL A 436 -31.05 38.95 -86.04
N TRP A 437 -29.93 39.10 -85.33
CA TRP A 437 -29.15 40.31 -85.08
C TRP A 437 -27.69 40.27 -85.59
N LYS A 438 -26.85 39.27 -85.25
CA LYS A 438 -25.41 39.22 -85.64
C LYS A 438 -24.81 37.80 -85.63
N TYR A 439 -23.80 37.49 -86.45
CA TYR A 439 -23.11 36.19 -86.38
C TYR A 439 -21.93 36.24 -85.49
N GLN A 440 -21.80 35.15 -84.80
CA GLN A 440 -20.79 35.02 -83.83
C GLN A 440 -20.19 33.64 -84.03
N ILE A 441 -18.95 33.49 -83.62
CA ILE A 441 -18.40 32.17 -83.31
C ILE A 441 -18.47 32.01 -81.85
N SER A 442 -18.69 30.76 -81.51
CA SER A 442 -18.60 30.36 -80.17
C SER A 442 -17.88 29.06 -80.04
N THR A 443 -17.05 29.08 -79.03
CA THR A 443 -16.25 27.96 -78.58
C THR A 443 -17.07 26.87 -77.93
N ASP A 444 -18.34 27.12 -77.67
CA ASP A 444 -19.23 26.24 -76.92
C ASP A 444 -20.68 26.31 -77.40
N ASN A 445 -20.94 27.13 -78.41
CA ASN A 445 -22.29 27.49 -78.83
C ASN A 445 -22.99 28.47 -77.86
N VAL A 446 -22.30 29.19 -76.97
CA VAL A 446 -22.87 30.02 -75.90
C VAL A 446 -22.16 31.37 -75.67
N ASN A 447 -20.84 31.44 -75.81
CA ASN A 447 -20.06 32.68 -75.72
C ASN A 447 -19.72 33.18 -77.11
N TRP A 448 -20.33 34.29 -77.44
CA TRP A 448 -20.42 34.74 -78.79
C TRP A 448 -19.77 36.08 -78.89
N VAL A 449 -18.58 36.01 -79.44
CA VAL A 449 -17.89 37.18 -79.92
C VAL A 449 -18.26 37.32 -81.38
N ASP A 450 -18.45 38.57 -81.77
CA ASP A 450 -18.70 38.91 -83.15
C ASP A 450 -17.59 38.28 -83.97
N TYR A 451 -17.97 37.42 -84.90
CA TYR A 451 -16.99 36.61 -85.60
C TYR A 451 -15.97 37.55 -86.24
N ASN A 452 -14.70 37.41 -85.86
CA ASN A 452 -13.65 38.26 -86.39
C ASN A 452 -13.06 37.65 -87.66
N TYR A 453 -13.33 38.25 -88.81
CA TYR A 453 -12.97 37.71 -90.12
C TYR A 453 -11.50 38.02 -90.53
N THR A 454 -10.54 38.03 -89.58
CA THR A 454 -9.13 38.42 -89.82
C THR A 454 -8.12 37.35 -89.38
N ALA A 455 -6.92 37.33 -89.99
CA ALA A 455 -5.92 36.25 -89.85
C ALA A 455 -5.31 36.10 -88.43
N SER A 456 -5.18 37.18 -87.68
CA SER A 456 -4.75 37.17 -86.27
C SER A 456 -5.89 36.89 -85.29
N GLY A 457 -7.13 36.78 -85.79
CA GLY A 457 -8.36 36.63 -85.00
C GLY A 457 -9.02 35.25 -85.07
N ILE A 458 -8.34 34.22 -85.60
CA ILE A 458 -8.87 32.85 -85.68
C ILE A 458 -8.80 32.13 -84.33
N TYR A 459 -9.81 31.30 -84.06
CA TYR A 459 -10.03 30.83 -82.69
C TYR A 459 -9.23 29.57 -82.40
N LEU A 460 -8.27 29.72 -81.51
CA LEU A 460 -7.57 28.64 -80.86
C LEU A 460 -8.54 27.78 -80.00
N MET A 461 -8.28 26.48 -79.98
CA MET A 461 -9.01 25.43 -79.28
C MET A 461 -8.02 24.57 -78.54
N ASP A 462 -7.72 25.04 -77.35
CA ASP A 462 -6.71 24.54 -76.46
C ASP A 462 -7.26 24.15 -75.10
N ALA A 463 -8.54 24.40 -74.81
CA ALA A 463 -9.19 23.88 -73.62
C ALA A 463 -9.59 22.39 -73.76
N GLU A 464 -9.83 21.77 -72.62
CA GLU A 464 -9.89 20.32 -72.49
C GLU A 464 -11.33 19.83 -72.46
N GLN A 465 -11.86 19.57 -73.62
CA GLN A 465 -13.24 19.19 -73.83
C GLN A 465 -13.37 18.62 -75.24
N VAL A 466 -14.52 18.06 -75.51
CA VAL A 466 -15.02 18.14 -76.88
C VAL A 466 -15.17 19.63 -77.21
N HIS A 467 -14.12 20.22 -77.80
CA HIS A 467 -14.15 21.50 -78.46
C HIS A 467 -14.90 21.38 -79.75
N THR A 468 -16.19 21.34 -79.57
CA THR A 468 -17.03 21.70 -80.66
C THR A 468 -17.02 23.22 -80.75
N ARG A 469 -16.56 23.78 -81.86
CA ARG A 469 -16.83 25.18 -82.16
C ARG A 469 -18.07 25.21 -82.98
N TYR A 470 -18.85 26.18 -82.60
CA TYR A 470 -20.19 26.36 -83.01
C TYR A 470 -20.27 27.75 -83.58
N PHE A 471 -21.04 27.83 -84.62
CA PHE A 471 -21.17 29.05 -85.37
C PHE A 471 -22.65 29.35 -85.37
N ARG A 472 -23.07 30.56 -84.99
CA ARG A 472 -24.49 30.91 -84.83
C ARG A 472 -24.73 32.39 -85.13
N ALA A 473 -25.99 32.75 -85.17
CA ALA A 473 -26.48 34.11 -85.25
C ALA A 473 -27.19 34.53 -83.93
N LEU A 474 -27.26 35.80 -83.56
CA LEU A 474 -27.99 36.31 -82.37
C LEU A 474 -29.34 36.90 -82.71
N ASP A 475 -30.16 37.33 -81.74
CA ASP A 475 -31.46 37.97 -81.83
C ASP A 475 -31.68 39.07 -80.75
N TYR A 476 -32.89 39.61 -80.56
CA TYR A 476 -33.14 40.82 -79.74
C TYR A 476 -33.38 40.64 -78.25
N ALA A 477 -33.79 39.47 -77.76
CA ALA A 477 -33.68 39.20 -76.32
C ALA A 477 -32.19 39.06 -75.93
N GLY A 478 -31.27 39.07 -76.90
CA GLY A 478 -29.85 38.78 -76.74
C GLY A 478 -29.56 37.29 -76.89
N ASN A 479 -30.56 36.55 -77.38
CA ASN A 479 -30.56 35.12 -77.58
C ASN A 479 -30.15 34.81 -79.00
N ALA A 480 -29.93 33.55 -79.28
CA ALA A 480 -28.73 33.25 -80.00
C ALA A 480 -28.78 31.86 -80.61
N SER A 481 -28.90 31.78 -81.93
CA SER A 481 -29.25 30.65 -82.80
C SER A 481 -28.72 29.25 -82.47
N ASN A 482 -29.40 28.24 -83.00
CA ASN A 482 -28.74 26.94 -83.18
C ASN A 482 -27.48 27.14 -84.02
N SER A 483 -26.53 26.23 -83.89
CA SER A 483 -25.26 26.34 -84.61
C SER A 483 -24.95 25.10 -85.40
N ILE A 484 -24.18 25.27 -86.48
CA ILE A 484 -23.37 24.17 -86.99
C ILE A 484 -22.10 24.03 -86.19
N SER A 485 -21.54 22.82 -86.23
CA SER A 485 -20.51 22.43 -85.31
C SER A 485 -19.42 21.64 -85.99
N ARG A 486 -18.17 21.97 -85.67
CA ARG A 486 -17.00 21.14 -85.93
C ARG A 486 -16.40 20.78 -84.61
N THR A 487 -15.91 19.56 -84.47
CA THR A 487 -15.58 18.96 -83.19
C THR A 487 -14.14 18.56 -83.14
N ALA A 488 -13.36 19.35 -82.43
CA ALA A 488 -12.05 19.00 -81.95
C ALA A 488 -12.21 18.38 -80.59
N LYS A 489 -11.99 17.08 -80.45
CA LYS A 489 -12.00 16.47 -79.13
C LYS A 489 -10.62 16.66 -78.51
N VAL A 490 -10.43 17.83 -77.94
CA VAL A 490 -9.19 18.20 -77.29
C VAL A 490 -9.41 17.83 -75.85
N ASP A 491 -9.13 16.60 -75.47
CA ASP A 491 -9.08 16.29 -74.06
C ASP A 491 -7.62 16.37 -73.69
N LYS A 492 -7.31 17.32 -72.84
CA LYS A 492 -6.04 17.33 -72.13
C LYS A 492 -6.21 17.11 -70.61
N THR A 493 -7.48 16.98 -70.19
CA THR A 493 -7.87 16.75 -68.81
C THR A 493 -7.52 15.32 -68.53
N LYS A 494 -6.81 15.16 -67.44
CA LYS A 494 -6.35 13.85 -67.05
C LYS A 494 -7.54 13.08 -66.47
N PRO A 495 -7.65 11.77 -66.73
CA PRO A 495 -8.78 10.93 -66.30
C PRO A 495 -9.04 10.96 -64.79
N THR A 496 -10.24 10.57 -64.33
CA THR A 496 -10.37 10.20 -62.91
C THR A 496 -9.62 8.91 -62.68
N VAL A 497 -8.54 9.04 -61.92
CA VAL A 497 -7.67 7.93 -61.58
C VAL A 497 -8.42 6.83 -60.80
N GLY A 498 -8.15 5.58 -61.20
CA GLY A 498 -8.68 4.39 -60.54
C GLY A 498 -8.20 4.20 -59.10
N GLU A 499 -8.76 3.18 -58.45
CA GLU A 499 -8.42 2.86 -57.06
C GLU A 499 -7.39 1.73 -56.97
N LEU A 500 -6.44 1.90 -56.04
CA LEU A 500 -5.47 0.88 -55.74
C LEU A 500 -6.13 -0.21 -54.88
N VAL A 501 -6.06 -1.46 -55.34
CA VAL A 501 -6.47 -2.63 -54.55
C VAL A 501 -5.22 -3.22 -53.91
N ILE A 502 -5.10 -3.08 -52.60
CA ILE A 502 -3.93 -3.55 -51.84
C ILE A 502 -4.23 -4.93 -51.24
N ASN A 503 -3.49 -5.95 -51.66
CA ASN A 503 -3.57 -7.30 -51.11
C ASN A 503 -2.38 -7.58 -50.18
N GLY A 504 -2.68 -7.80 -48.91
CA GLY A 504 -1.70 -8.12 -47.86
C GLY A 504 -2.32 -7.97 -46.47
N THR A 505 -1.52 -8.20 -45.42
CA THR A 505 -2.01 -8.16 -44.04
C THR A 505 -1.92 -6.74 -43.48
N LEU A 506 -3.08 -6.13 -43.22
CA LEU A 506 -3.16 -4.84 -42.54
C LEU A 506 -2.90 -5.04 -41.03
N GLY A 507 -1.90 -4.33 -40.52
CA GLY A 507 -1.62 -4.22 -39.10
C GLY A 507 -2.39 -3.07 -38.44
N SER A 508 -1.73 -2.39 -37.50
CA SER A 508 -2.30 -1.21 -36.80
C SER A 508 -1.87 0.11 -37.45
N ASN A 509 -2.62 1.20 -37.18
CA ASN A 509 -2.30 2.57 -37.61
C ASN A 509 -2.02 2.73 -39.12
N SER A 510 -2.74 1.96 -39.94
CA SER A 510 -2.62 1.92 -41.41
C SER A 510 -1.23 1.49 -41.90
N TRP A 511 -0.52 0.64 -41.14
CA TRP A 511 0.71 -0.03 -41.57
C TRP A 511 0.41 -1.46 -41.99
N TYR A 512 1.09 -1.92 -43.03
CA TYR A 512 1.05 -3.32 -43.44
C TYR A 512 2.24 -4.10 -42.89
N THR A 513 2.01 -5.36 -42.49
CA THR A 513 3.02 -6.23 -41.85
C THR A 513 3.49 -7.38 -42.73
N SER A 514 3.08 -7.43 -43.99
CA SER A 514 3.49 -8.43 -44.98
C SER A 514 3.99 -7.77 -46.25
N ASP A 515 4.57 -8.57 -47.15
CA ASP A 515 4.71 -8.15 -48.54
C ASP A 515 3.32 -7.84 -49.12
N LEU A 516 3.28 -6.84 -49.98
CA LEU A 516 2.06 -6.35 -50.61
C LEU A 516 2.10 -6.62 -52.10
N THR A 517 0.96 -7.01 -52.65
CA THR A 517 0.73 -7.01 -54.10
C THR A 517 -0.41 -6.07 -54.44
N PHE A 518 -0.31 -5.40 -55.59
CA PHE A 518 -1.23 -4.37 -56.01
C PHE A 518 -2.01 -4.78 -57.26
N GLY A 519 -3.33 -4.75 -57.13
CA GLY A 519 -4.24 -4.69 -58.26
C GLY A 519 -4.76 -3.25 -58.43
N VAL A 520 -5.50 -3.01 -59.51
CA VAL A 520 -6.16 -1.72 -59.73
C VAL A 520 -7.60 -1.95 -60.14
N LYS A 521 -8.49 -1.12 -59.59
CA LYS A 521 -9.83 -0.95 -60.11
C LYS A 521 -9.77 0.16 -61.15
N ASN A 522 -10.30 -0.09 -62.33
CA ASN A 522 -10.23 0.87 -63.44
C ASN A 522 -10.80 2.23 -63.03
N GLY A 523 -10.04 3.27 -63.37
CA GLY A 523 -10.51 4.64 -63.32
C GLY A 523 -11.51 4.92 -64.41
N THR A 524 -12.03 6.13 -64.38
CA THR A 524 -13.05 6.57 -65.33
C THR A 524 -12.63 7.91 -65.86
N ASP A 525 -12.53 8.03 -67.17
CA ASP A 525 -12.53 9.36 -67.76
C ASP A 525 -13.95 9.67 -68.22
N THR A 526 -14.45 10.82 -67.78
CA THR A 526 -15.82 11.23 -68.08
C THR A 526 -15.97 11.78 -69.50
N LEU A 527 -14.87 12.02 -70.20
CA LEU A 527 -14.84 12.78 -71.45
C LEU A 527 -14.34 11.94 -72.64
N SER A 528 -13.04 11.66 -72.76
CA SER A 528 -12.48 10.76 -73.77
C SER A 528 -12.64 9.28 -73.45
N GLY A 529 -13.00 8.94 -72.22
CA GLY A 529 -13.23 7.58 -71.78
C GLY A 529 -11.93 6.85 -71.38
N HIS A 530 -12.08 5.70 -70.74
CA HIS A 530 -10.95 4.95 -70.18
C HIS A 530 -10.17 4.22 -71.28
N ALA A 531 -8.84 4.35 -71.27
CA ALA A 531 -7.95 3.53 -72.08
C ALA A 531 -7.25 2.44 -71.26
N SER A 532 -6.60 2.82 -70.15
CA SER A 532 -5.96 1.87 -69.25
C SER A 532 -5.79 2.43 -67.83
N THR A 533 -5.74 1.54 -66.84
CA THR A 533 -5.31 1.90 -65.47
C THR A 533 -4.20 0.94 -65.07
N THR A 534 -3.10 1.47 -64.57
CA THR A 534 -1.93 0.70 -64.13
C THR A 534 -1.42 1.25 -62.80
N SER A 535 -0.75 0.42 -62.01
CA SER A 535 0.02 0.89 -60.85
C SER A 535 1.49 1.01 -61.23
N SER A 536 2.19 2.02 -60.67
CA SER A 536 3.61 2.29 -60.96
C SER A 536 4.54 1.15 -60.55
N ILE A 537 4.11 0.34 -59.59
CA ILE A 537 4.75 -0.89 -59.14
C ILE A 537 3.65 -1.93 -58.86
N SER A 538 3.97 -3.22 -58.99
CA SER A 538 3.04 -4.32 -58.73
C SER A 538 3.10 -4.86 -57.31
N SER A 539 4.15 -4.52 -56.54
CA SER A 539 4.34 -4.98 -55.16
C SER A 539 5.28 -4.08 -54.34
N ILE A 540 5.20 -4.20 -53.02
CA ILE A 540 6.23 -3.73 -52.08
C ILE A 540 6.67 -4.93 -51.24
N THR A 541 7.97 -5.25 -51.28
CA THR A 541 8.57 -6.37 -50.54
C THR A 541 9.61 -5.92 -49.50
N TYR A 542 9.69 -4.62 -49.21
CA TYR A 542 10.64 -4.02 -48.27
C TYR A 542 9.93 -3.02 -47.33
N ASN A 543 10.57 -2.69 -46.20
CA ASN A 543 10.01 -1.74 -45.23
C ASN A 543 10.12 -0.29 -45.72
N THR A 544 9.07 0.50 -45.54
CA THR A 544 8.99 1.89 -45.99
C THR A 544 8.05 2.71 -45.11
N ILE A 545 8.46 3.93 -44.74
CA ILE A 545 7.61 4.88 -43.99
C ILE A 545 6.51 5.50 -44.87
N GLY A 546 6.55 5.19 -46.16
CA GLY A 546 5.67 5.71 -47.17
C GLY A 546 6.31 5.55 -48.54
N THR A 547 6.02 4.44 -49.22
CA THR A 547 6.33 4.32 -50.65
C THR A 547 5.10 4.78 -51.41
N ASN A 548 5.33 5.72 -52.31
CA ASN A 548 4.30 6.26 -53.17
C ASN A 548 4.01 5.25 -54.29
N VAL A 549 2.86 4.58 -54.17
CA VAL A 549 2.30 3.75 -55.24
C VAL A 549 1.40 4.64 -56.06
N VAL A 550 1.80 4.90 -57.29
CA VAL A 550 1.10 5.81 -58.16
C VAL A 550 0.21 4.99 -59.07
N VAL A 551 -1.09 5.07 -58.87
CA VAL A 551 -2.03 4.56 -59.87
C VAL A 551 -2.10 5.60 -60.96
N THR A 552 -1.80 5.20 -62.19
CA THR A 552 -1.93 6.03 -63.38
C THR A 552 -3.10 5.51 -64.18
N THR A 553 -4.10 6.35 -64.39
CA THR A 553 -5.11 6.08 -65.41
C THR A 553 -4.78 6.91 -66.63
N LYS A 554 -4.89 6.31 -67.80
CA LYS A 554 -4.75 6.95 -69.08
C LYS A 554 -6.08 6.89 -69.82
N ASP A 555 -6.44 8.00 -70.44
CA ASP A 555 -7.63 8.10 -71.25
C ASP A 555 -7.33 7.88 -72.75
N ASN A 556 -8.37 7.95 -73.57
CA ASN A 556 -8.25 7.75 -75.01
C ASN A 556 -7.68 8.96 -75.76
N ALA A 557 -7.60 10.14 -75.14
CA ALA A 557 -6.97 11.34 -75.69
C ALA A 557 -5.46 11.40 -75.47
N GLY A 558 -4.96 10.53 -74.60
CA GLY A 558 -3.55 10.39 -74.28
C GLY A 558 -3.15 11.01 -72.94
N ASN A 559 -4.09 11.55 -72.16
CA ASN A 559 -3.80 12.18 -70.88
C ASN A 559 -3.75 11.15 -69.77
N THR A 560 -2.95 11.47 -68.76
CA THR A 560 -2.64 10.57 -67.67
C THR A 560 -2.87 11.29 -66.35
N GLU A 561 -3.77 10.78 -65.52
CA GLU A 561 -3.91 11.25 -64.14
C GLU A 561 -3.34 10.22 -63.19
N THR A 562 -2.76 10.73 -62.14
CA THR A 562 -2.12 9.92 -61.14
C THR A 562 -2.68 10.20 -59.75
N LYS A 563 -2.90 9.13 -58.98
CA LYS A 563 -3.18 9.22 -57.56
C LYS A 563 -2.15 8.41 -56.83
N THR A 564 -1.48 9.12 -55.96
CA THR A 564 -0.42 8.57 -55.14
C THR A 564 -1.01 8.06 -53.85
N TYR A 565 -0.90 6.76 -53.64
CA TYR A 565 -1.15 6.13 -52.36
C TYR A 565 0.18 6.04 -51.63
N THR A 566 0.29 6.70 -50.49
CA THR A 566 1.45 6.52 -49.61
C THR A 566 1.20 5.26 -48.79
N VAL A 567 1.79 4.15 -49.23
CA VAL A 567 1.64 2.85 -48.58
C VAL A 567 2.82 2.65 -47.63
N LYS A 568 2.51 2.41 -46.36
CA LYS A 568 3.49 2.22 -45.30
C LYS A 568 3.59 0.73 -44.98
N VAL A 569 4.79 0.18 -45.08
CA VAL A 569 5.04 -1.24 -44.82
C VAL A 569 6.11 -1.34 -43.75
N ASP A 570 5.82 -2.05 -42.68
CA ASP A 570 6.82 -2.41 -41.69
C ASP A 570 6.58 -3.85 -41.27
N LYS A 571 7.42 -4.75 -41.75
CA LYS A 571 7.40 -6.18 -41.47
C LYS A 571 8.22 -6.54 -40.23
N THR A 572 8.91 -5.57 -39.64
CA THR A 572 9.86 -5.81 -38.57
C THR A 572 9.17 -5.60 -37.23
N ALA A 573 9.24 -6.62 -36.37
CA ALA A 573 8.88 -6.48 -34.98
C ALA A 573 9.97 -5.69 -34.24
N PRO A 574 9.63 -4.92 -33.19
CA PRO A 574 10.64 -4.20 -32.40
C PRO A 574 11.67 -5.18 -31.81
N THR A 575 12.92 -4.74 -31.62
CA THR A 575 13.90 -5.52 -30.87
C THR A 575 13.93 -5.05 -29.42
N PHE A 576 13.92 -5.99 -28.49
CA PHE A 576 13.78 -5.68 -27.06
C PHE A 576 14.46 -6.76 -26.22
N THR A 577 15.41 -6.35 -25.36
CA THR A 577 16.30 -7.27 -24.64
C THR A 577 16.36 -6.94 -23.15
N VAL A 578 16.71 -7.94 -22.34
CA VAL A 578 16.90 -7.82 -20.90
C VAL A 578 18.24 -7.13 -20.61
N ARG A 579 18.26 -6.21 -19.63
CA ARG A 579 19.46 -5.53 -19.15
C ARG A 579 20.09 -6.25 -17.95
N THR A 580 19.26 -6.67 -17.00
CA THR A 580 19.69 -7.32 -15.76
C THR A 580 18.98 -8.66 -15.60
N THR A 581 19.75 -9.72 -15.41
CA THR A 581 19.24 -11.06 -15.14
C THR A 581 19.36 -11.39 -13.66
N ASN A 582 18.38 -12.12 -13.11
CA ASN A 582 18.41 -12.68 -11.75
C ASN A 582 18.62 -11.64 -10.64
N ALA A 583 17.89 -10.51 -10.71
CA ALA A 583 17.95 -9.53 -9.64
C ALA A 583 17.24 -10.03 -8.38
N GLU A 584 17.81 -9.73 -7.21
CA GLU A 584 17.17 -9.94 -5.91
C GLU A 584 16.58 -8.62 -5.42
N ILE A 585 15.34 -8.66 -4.95
CA ILE A 585 14.68 -7.52 -4.31
C ILE A 585 14.00 -7.97 -3.03
N VAL A 586 13.82 -7.05 -2.09
CA VAL A 586 12.99 -7.29 -0.91
C VAL A 586 11.54 -7.00 -1.26
N GLU A 587 10.60 -7.77 -0.73
CA GLU A 587 9.17 -7.50 -0.92
C GLU A 587 8.80 -6.06 -0.59
N GLN A 588 7.75 -5.55 -1.24
CA GLN A 588 7.31 -4.14 -1.15
C GLN A 588 8.29 -3.10 -1.73
N THR A 589 9.49 -3.51 -2.19
CA THR A 589 10.40 -2.60 -2.89
C THR A 589 9.76 -2.15 -4.21
N ASN A 590 9.63 -0.83 -4.39
CA ASN A 590 9.01 -0.23 -5.56
C ASN A 590 10.04 0.17 -6.61
N ILE A 591 10.43 -0.78 -7.48
CA ILE A 591 11.28 -0.53 -8.65
C ILE A 591 10.40 -0.57 -9.90
N THR A 592 10.60 0.39 -10.80
CA THR A 592 9.90 0.42 -12.09
C THR A 592 10.39 -0.75 -12.95
N THR A 593 9.50 -1.64 -13.39
CA THR A 593 9.87 -2.87 -14.10
C THR A 593 10.74 -2.62 -15.34
N LEU A 594 10.55 -1.48 -16.01
CA LEU A 594 11.32 -1.09 -17.19
C LEU A 594 12.83 -0.97 -16.92
N THR A 595 13.28 -0.72 -15.69
CA THR A 595 14.72 -0.59 -15.36
C THR A 595 15.50 -1.89 -15.57
N TYR A 596 14.82 -3.04 -15.56
CA TYR A 596 15.43 -4.36 -15.79
C TYR A 596 15.63 -4.68 -17.28
N PHE A 597 15.15 -3.81 -18.18
CA PHE A 597 15.22 -4.00 -19.63
C PHE A 597 16.01 -2.88 -20.30
N ASN A 598 16.60 -3.18 -21.46
CA ASN A 598 17.14 -2.12 -22.32
C ASN A 598 15.98 -1.42 -23.02
N SER A 599 16.16 -0.14 -23.37
CA SER A 599 15.14 0.56 -24.17
C SER A 599 14.92 -0.21 -25.48
N PRO A 600 13.66 -0.47 -25.88
CA PRO A 600 13.37 -1.15 -27.14
C PRO A 600 13.86 -0.31 -28.33
N THR A 601 14.38 -0.98 -29.34
CA THR A 601 14.64 -0.35 -30.63
C THR A 601 13.45 -0.62 -31.53
N TYR A 602 12.73 0.45 -31.86
CA TYR A 602 11.62 0.39 -32.80
C TYR A 602 12.13 0.45 -34.24
N SER A 603 11.45 -0.27 -35.12
CA SER A 603 11.58 -0.10 -36.56
C SER A 603 10.90 1.19 -37.00
N ILE A 604 10.83 1.38 -38.30
CA ILE A 604 10.37 2.61 -38.95
C ILE A 604 8.93 3.02 -38.63
N SER A 605 8.09 2.12 -38.09
CA SER A 605 6.74 2.46 -37.62
C SER A 605 6.68 3.09 -36.23
N GLY A 606 7.81 3.19 -35.52
CA GLY A 606 7.84 3.63 -34.11
C GLY A 606 7.20 2.59 -33.19
N GLY A 607 6.79 2.99 -31.99
CA GLY A 607 6.04 2.09 -31.11
C GLY A 607 5.91 2.57 -29.67
N SER A 608 5.41 1.67 -28.83
CA SER A 608 5.20 1.87 -27.40
C SER A 608 5.66 0.66 -26.61
N ILE A 609 5.85 0.84 -25.30
CA ILE A 609 6.25 -0.22 -24.39
C ILE A 609 5.31 -0.25 -23.19
N SER A 610 4.94 -1.45 -22.78
CA SER A 610 4.13 -1.70 -21.60
C SER A 610 4.69 -2.87 -20.82
N CYS A 611 4.73 -2.77 -19.49
CA CYS A 611 5.25 -3.81 -18.61
C CYS A 611 4.16 -4.32 -17.67
N ASN A 612 4.19 -5.63 -17.40
CA ASN A 612 3.34 -6.30 -16.44
C ASN A 612 4.21 -7.15 -15.47
N PRO A 613 4.19 -6.85 -14.16
CA PRO A 613 3.60 -5.65 -13.54
C PRO A 613 4.36 -4.38 -13.94
N VAL A 614 3.77 -3.20 -13.72
CA VAL A 614 4.43 -1.89 -13.99
C VAL A 614 5.59 -1.63 -13.02
N ASN A 615 5.44 -2.06 -11.77
CA ASN A 615 6.45 -1.98 -10.73
C ASN A 615 6.48 -3.26 -9.89
N THR A 616 7.52 -3.40 -9.08
CA THR A 616 7.76 -4.60 -8.27
C THR A 616 7.11 -4.60 -6.89
N ALA A 617 6.45 -3.51 -6.47
CA ALA A 617 6.00 -3.32 -5.09
C ALA A 617 4.95 -4.36 -4.64
N SER A 618 4.10 -4.80 -5.57
CA SER A 618 3.02 -5.75 -5.29
C SER A 618 3.40 -7.22 -5.55
N LEU A 619 4.68 -7.51 -5.81
CA LEU A 619 5.11 -8.88 -6.11
C LEU A 619 5.16 -9.72 -4.84
N ASP A 620 4.53 -10.89 -4.89
CA ASP A 620 4.64 -11.89 -3.83
C ASP A 620 6.05 -12.49 -3.76
N VAL A 621 6.44 -12.85 -2.54
CA VAL A 621 7.70 -13.56 -2.24
C VAL A 621 7.90 -14.76 -3.16
N GLY A 622 9.15 -14.98 -3.57
CA GLY A 622 9.58 -16.04 -4.49
C GLY A 622 10.01 -15.49 -5.85
N THR A 623 10.30 -16.40 -6.78
CA THR A 623 10.71 -16.04 -8.14
C THR A 623 9.50 -15.55 -8.93
N ARG A 624 9.58 -14.31 -9.43
CA ARG A 624 8.51 -13.67 -10.21
C ARG A 624 9.04 -13.28 -11.59
N THR A 625 8.23 -13.55 -12.60
CA THR A 625 8.55 -13.19 -13.99
C THR A 625 8.05 -11.79 -14.27
N LEU A 626 8.97 -10.90 -14.64
CA LEU A 626 8.66 -9.58 -15.17
C LEU A 626 8.57 -9.67 -16.68
N THR A 627 7.48 -9.17 -17.24
CA THR A 627 7.26 -9.18 -18.69
C THR A 627 7.07 -7.75 -19.18
N CYS A 628 7.88 -7.33 -20.13
CA CYS A 628 7.63 -6.12 -20.90
C CYS A 628 7.35 -6.48 -22.35
N THR A 629 6.35 -5.84 -22.94
CA THR A 629 5.95 -6.00 -24.32
C THR A 629 6.20 -4.68 -25.06
N ALA A 630 7.08 -4.71 -26.05
CA ALA A 630 7.22 -3.63 -27.01
C ALA A 630 6.26 -3.89 -28.18
N VAL A 631 5.43 -2.91 -28.51
CA VAL A 631 4.47 -2.96 -29.61
C VAL A 631 4.88 -1.92 -30.64
N GLY A 632 5.26 -2.37 -31.84
CA GLY A 632 5.56 -1.47 -32.96
C GLY A 632 4.31 -0.72 -33.41
N GLY A 633 4.48 0.42 -34.08
CA GLY A 633 3.36 1.20 -34.64
C GLY A 633 2.53 0.40 -35.67
N ASN A 634 3.16 -0.61 -36.27
CA ASN A 634 2.55 -1.62 -37.13
C ASN A 634 1.71 -2.70 -36.41
N GLY A 635 1.77 -2.75 -35.07
CA GLY A 635 1.06 -3.73 -34.25
C GLY A 635 1.82 -5.04 -34.01
N LEU A 636 3.00 -5.23 -34.61
CA LEU A 636 3.87 -6.37 -34.30
C LEU A 636 4.44 -6.23 -32.89
N LYS A 637 4.56 -7.34 -32.16
CA LYS A 637 4.93 -7.35 -30.74
C LYS A 637 6.18 -8.19 -30.51
N THR A 638 7.04 -7.71 -29.62
CA THR A 638 8.15 -8.49 -29.06
C THR A 638 8.06 -8.43 -27.56
N GLN A 639 8.18 -9.59 -26.92
CA GLN A 639 8.20 -9.71 -25.46
C GLN A 639 9.60 -10.05 -25.00
N ALA A 640 10.01 -9.43 -23.90
CA ALA A 640 11.18 -9.86 -23.14
C ALA A 640 10.74 -10.20 -21.73
N HIS A 641 11.33 -11.26 -21.19
CA HIS A 641 11.05 -11.75 -19.85
C HIS A 641 12.35 -11.85 -19.06
N THR A 642 12.31 -11.41 -17.80
CA THR A 642 13.37 -11.69 -16.81
C THR A 642 12.71 -12.15 -15.52
N THR A 643 13.50 -12.77 -14.64
CA THR A 643 13.01 -13.16 -13.31
C THR A 643 13.67 -12.31 -12.24
N VAL A 644 12.89 -11.98 -11.22
CA VAL A 644 13.37 -11.38 -9.98
C VAL A 644 13.04 -12.31 -8.82
N LEU A 645 13.99 -12.52 -7.92
CA LEU A 645 13.75 -13.21 -6.66
C LEU A 645 13.29 -12.17 -5.64
N VAL A 646 12.03 -12.28 -5.23
CA VAL A 646 11.46 -11.43 -4.18
C VAL A 646 11.66 -12.11 -2.84
N GLU A 647 12.47 -11.49 -1.98
CA GLU A 647 12.76 -11.97 -0.65
C GLU A 647 11.78 -11.41 0.38
N SER A 648 11.42 -12.22 1.37
CA SER A 648 10.51 -11.85 2.45
C SER A 648 11.15 -10.90 3.47
N LEU A 649 10.37 -9.96 4.00
CA LEU A 649 10.79 -9.21 5.17
C LEU A 649 10.77 -10.11 6.42
N PRO A 650 11.66 -9.85 7.39
CA PRO A 650 11.60 -10.50 8.69
C PRO A 650 10.31 -10.13 9.41
N ASN A 651 9.76 -11.07 10.19
CA ASN A 651 8.64 -10.75 11.08
C ASN A 651 9.02 -9.62 12.04
N PRO A 652 8.11 -8.65 12.26
CA PRO A 652 8.37 -7.56 13.17
C PRO A 652 8.60 -8.05 14.60
N PRO A 653 9.47 -7.39 15.39
CA PRO A 653 9.67 -7.71 16.79
C PRO A 653 8.38 -7.58 17.61
N VAL A 654 8.09 -8.58 18.44
CA VAL A 654 6.97 -8.54 19.38
C VAL A 654 7.46 -7.92 20.68
N LEU A 655 7.02 -6.70 21.01
CA LEU A 655 7.40 -6.02 22.24
C LEU A 655 6.52 -6.49 23.41
N TYR A 656 7.17 -6.85 24.51
CA TYR A 656 6.50 -7.25 25.76
C TYR A 656 6.48 -6.10 26.77
N ALA A 657 5.73 -6.26 27.86
CA ALA A 657 5.61 -5.26 28.91
C ALA A 657 7.00 -4.79 29.39
N ASN A 658 7.14 -3.47 29.53
CA ASN A 658 8.37 -2.77 29.93
C ASN A 658 9.57 -2.89 28.98
N MET A 659 9.41 -3.49 27.79
CA MET A 659 10.44 -3.46 26.75
C MET A 659 10.37 -2.15 25.96
N VAL A 660 11.50 -1.46 25.88
CA VAL A 660 11.69 -0.21 25.16
C VAL A 660 12.49 -0.50 23.88
N PRO A 661 11.91 -0.35 22.68
CA PRO A 661 12.64 -0.53 21.44
C PRO A 661 13.65 0.62 21.28
N ILE A 662 14.85 0.29 20.81
CA ILE A 662 15.93 1.26 20.62
C ILE A 662 16.61 1.09 19.27
N LYS A 663 17.13 2.19 18.75
CA LYS A 663 17.94 2.23 17.53
C LYS A 663 19.22 3.02 17.77
N TYR A 664 20.24 2.76 16.96
CA TYR A 664 21.53 3.41 17.07
C TYR A 664 21.71 4.43 15.96
N GLU A 665 21.70 5.72 16.32
CA GLU A 665 21.83 6.84 15.40
C GLU A 665 22.78 7.88 15.98
N ASN A 666 23.59 8.52 15.14
CA ASN A 666 24.55 9.54 15.55
C ASN A 666 25.47 9.10 16.71
N ASN A 667 25.94 7.84 16.66
CA ASN A 667 26.78 7.20 17.68
C ASN A 667 26.13 7.08 19.07
N LYS A 668 24.80 7.04 19.15
CA LYS A 668 24.05 6.95 20.40
C LYS A 668 22.86 6.01 20.26
N TRP A 669 22.50 5.35 21.35
CA TRP A 669 21.24 4.63 21.43
C TRP A 669 20.12 5.60 21.79
N VAL A 670 19.03 5.55 21.05
CA VAL A 670 17.83 6.36 21.29
C VAL A 670 16.61 5.47 21.30
N VAL A 671 15.57 5.87 22.03
CA VAL A 671 14.26 5.20 21.98
C VAL A 671 13.71 5.31 20.57
N ALA A 672 13.40 4.17 19.97
CA ALA A 672 12.89 4.08 18.61
C ALA A 672 11.41 4.44 18.54
N ASP A 673 11.02 5.13 17.46
CA ASP A 673 9.63 5.26 17.05
C ASP A 673 9.23 4.00 16.27
N THR A 674 8.33 3.19 16.81
CA THR A 674 7.89 1.94 16.17
C THR A 674 7.02 2.15 14.94
N SER A 675 6.53 3.38 14.69
CA SER A 675 5.84 3.74 13.44
C SER A 675 6.81 3.96 12.27
N GLN A 676 8.11 4.12 12.57
CA GLN A 676 9.18 4.34 11.61
C GLN A 676 10.08 3.10 11.52
N LYS A 677 10.93 3.04 10.49
CA LYS A 677 11.95 1.98 10.38
C LYS A 677 13.03 2.18 11.45
N TRP A 678 13.21 1.20 12.33
CA TRP A 678 14.19 1.23 13.42
C TRP A 678 15.11 -0.01 13.48
N TYR A 679 14.95 -0.92 12.51
CA TYR A 679 15.83 -2.05 12.26
C TYR A 679 15.84 -2.36 10.75
N ASP A 680 16.88 -3.08 10.31
CA ASP A 680 17.04 -3.52 8.93
C ASP A 680 17.99 -4.71 8.83
N TYR A 681 17.45 -5.93 8.79
CA TYR A 681 18.26 -7.15 8.72
C TYR A 681 19.07 -7.24 7.42
N TYR A 682 18.61 -6.64 6.32
CA TYR A 682 19.35 -6.61 5.06
C TYR A 682 20.57 -5.70 5.13
N ASN A 683 20.52 -4.67 5.98
CA ASN A 683 21.66 -3.83 6.33
C ASN A 683 22.35 -4.26 7.64
N LYS A 684 22.10 -5.50 8.11
CA LYS A 684 22.70 -6.09 9.33
C LYS A 684 22.41 -5.29 10.61
N GLN A 685 21.30 -4.56 10.65
CA GLN A 685 20.83 -3.81 11.81
C GLN A 685 19.70 -4.61 12.48
N TRP A 686 20.05 -5.61 13.30
CA TRP A 686 19.06 -6.43 14.00
C TRP A 686 18.30 -5.60 15.03
N ALA A 687 17.02 -5.89 15.25
CA ALA A 687 16.20 -5.07 16.15
C ALA A 687 16.65 -5.25 17.62
N ASN A 688 16.80 -4.15 18.36
CA ASN A 688 17.24 -4.15 19.76
C ASN A 688 16.16 -3.56 20.68
N ALA A 689 15.96 -4.17 21.83
CA ALA A 689 15.10 -3.62 22.87
C ALA A 689 15.77 -3.74 24.23
N VAL A 690 15.41 -2.83 25.12
CA VAL A 690 15.96 -2.77 26.47
C VAL A 690 14.88 -2.71 27.51
N ILE A 691 15.22 -3.12 28.71
CA ILE A 691 14.41 -2.89 29.90
C ILE A 691 15.19 -1.96 30.80
N LEU A 692 14.58 -0.84 31.15
CA LEU A 692 15.24 0.21 31.92
C LEU A 692 15.31 -0.15 33.41
N ASN A 693 16.29 0.43 34.11
CA ASN A 693 16.37 0.32 35.56
C ASN A 693 15.12 0.94 36.21
N ARG A 694 14.69 0.38 37.35
CA ARG A 694 13.50 0.83 38.08
C ARG A 694 13.56 2.34 38.35
N GLY A 695 12.47 3.05 38.06
CA GLY A 695 12.38 4.51 38.20
C GLY A 695 12.94 5.31 37.02
N THR A 696 13.48 4.66 35.99
CA THR A 696 13.93 5.31 34.76
C THR A 696 12.88 5.18 33.66
N THR A 697 12.47 6.29 33.06
CA THR A 697 11.56 6.34 31.91
C THR A 697 12.19 7.14 30.78
N LYS A 698 12.03 6.68 29.53
CA LYS A 698 12.55 7.36 28.33
C LYS A 698 11.47 7.41 27.26
N SER A 699 11.24 8.59 26.70
CA SER A 699 10.32 8.81 25.58
C SER A 699 11.02 8.65 24.23
N VAL A 700 10.24 8.44 23.16
CA VAL A 700 10.74 8.33 21.78
C VAL A 700 11.73 9.46 21.45
N GLY A 701 12.86 9.10 20.83
CA GLY A 701 13.94 10.02 20.45
C GLY A 701 14.92 10.40 21.56
N GLN A 702 14.63 10.09 22.83
CA GLN A 702 15.57 10.35 23.92
C GLN A 702 16.73 9.35 23.93
N GLU A 703 17.91 9.84 24.31
CA GLU A 703 19.12 9.02 24.48
C GLU A 703 18.97 8.02 25.63
N VAL A 704 19.37 6.78 25.37
CA VAL A 704 19.46 5.67 26.31
C VAL A 704 20.93 5.32 26.50
N THR A 705 21.46 5.57 27.69
CA THR A 705 22.84 5.21 28.05
C THR A 705 22.87 3.84 28.71
N GLU A 706 24.04 3.19 28.75
CA GLU A 706 24.21 1.84 29.30
C GLU A 706 23.78 1.75 30.78
N GLU A 707 24.00 2.82 31.56
CA GLU A 707 23.57 2.97 32.95
C GLU A 707 22.04 3.04 33.13
N ASN A 708 21.29 3.39 32.08
CA ASN A 708 19.83 3.42 32.14
C ASN A 708 19.22 2.01 32.06
N VAL A 709 19.99 1.02 31.60
CA VAL A 709 19.48 -0.29 31.20
C VAL A 709 19.77 -1.36 32.25
N ALA A 710 18.80 -2.25 32.44
CA ALA A 710 18.92 -3.48 33.23
C ALA A 710 19.13 -4.72 32.33
N LEU A 711 18.42 -4.80 31.21
CA LEU A 711 18.46 -5.94 30.29
C LEU A 711 18.47 -5.48 28.83
N TRP A 712 19.39 -6.03 28.03
CA TRP A 712 19.47 -5.83 26.58
C TRP A 712 19.09 -7.10 25.82
N TYR A 713 18.26 -6.93 24.80
CA TYR A 713 17.81 -8.01 23.93
C TYR A 713 17.96 -7.66 22.46
N VAL A 714 18.17 -8.70 21.65
CA VAL A 714 18.18 -8.66 20.18
C VAL A 714 17.10 -9.59 19.66
N TRP A 715 16.28 -9.11 18.73
CA TRP A 715 15.22 -9.91 18.12
C TRP A 715 15.79 -10.87 17.09
N ILE A 716 15.39 -12.13 17.18
CA ILE A 716 15.70 -13.16 16.21
C ILE A 716 14.39 -13.50 15.47
N PRO A 717 14.19 -12.97 14.25
CA PRO A 717 12.95 -13.19 13.51
C PRO A 717 12.91 -14.61 12.95
N ARG A 718 11.70 -15.15 12.79
CA ARG A 718 11.48 -16.47 12.20
C ARG A 718 12.06 -16.57 10.79
N TYR A 719 12.78 -17.67 10.54
CA TYR A 719 13.31 -17.99 9.23
C TYR A 719 13.39 -19.50 9.00
N LYS A 720 13.58 -19.87 7.73
CA LYS A 720 14.06 -21.18 7.31
C LYS A 720 15.46 -21.08 6.73
N TYR A 721 16.18 -22.19 6.72
CA TYR A 721 17.49 -22.26 6.09
C TYR A 721 17.60 -23.47 5.15
N THR A 722 18.45 -23.36 4.13
CA THR A 722 18.79 -24.49 3.27
C THR A 722 19.79 -25.39 3.99
N ILE A 723 19.43 -26.65 4.17
CA ILE A 723 20.30 -27.64 4.82
C ILE A 723 21.50 -27.89 3.90
N PHE A 724 22.71 -27.70 4.43
CA PHE A 724 23.97 -27.89 3.71
C PHE A 724 24.73 -29.15 4.16
N ASN A 725 24.40 -29.68 5.34
CA ASN A 725 25.00 -30.90 5.89
C ASN A 725 24.01 -31.69 6.76
N GLY A 726 22.97 -32.23 6.13
CA GLY A 726 21.87 -32.94 6.77
C GLY A 726 22.16 -34.41 7.07
N GLN A 727 23.39 -34.89 6.96
CA GLN A 727 23.77 -36.28 7.23
C GLN A 727 24.52 -36.36 8.56
N SER A 728 24.33 -37.44 9.33
CA SER A 728 25.12 -37.65 10.55
C SER A 728 26.48 -38.23 10.17
N GLY A 729 27.56 -37.87 10.86
CA GLY A 729 28.88 -38.43 10.58
C GLY A 729 29.70 -37.74 9.51
N VAL A 730 29.26 -36.60 8.97
CA VAL A 730 29.86 -35.99 7.76
C VAL A 730 30.45 -34.61 8.07
N SER A 731 31.67 -34.38 7.60
CA SER A 731 32.37 -33.09 7.66
C SER A 731 31.85 -32.12 6.59
N SER A 732 31.84 -30.82 6.90
CA SER A 732 31.42 -29.74 6.02
C SER A 732 32.28 -28.49 6.21
N ASN A 733 32.64 -27.83 5.10
CA ASN A 733 33.40 -26.58 5.16
C ASN A 733 32.51 -25.41 5.61
N GLU A 734 33.15 -24.42 6.25
CA GLU A 734 32.56 -23.14 6.58
C GLU A 734 32.02 -22.48 5.32
N GLN A 735 30.79 -21.99 5.39
CA GLN A 735 30.13 -21.33 4.27
C GLN A 735 29.05 -20.37 4.79
N VAL A 736 28.57 -19.49 3.92
CA VAL A 736 27.39 -18.67 4.23
C VAL A 736 26.16 -19.57 4.24
N ILE A 737 25.41 -19.54 5.34
CA ILE A 737 24.16 -20.29 5.45
C ILE A 737 23.06 -19.51 4.72
N LYS A 738 22.38 -20.18 3.78
CA LYS A 738 21.26 -19.59 3.04
C LYS A 738 20.03 -19.56 3.93
N VAL A 739 19.69 -18.37 4.41
CA VAL A 739 18.53 -18.08 5.26
C VAL A 739 17.49 -17.30 4.46
N SER A 740 16.21 -17.59 4.68
CA SER A 740 15.08 -16.82 4.17
C SER A 740 14.05 -16.64 5.27
N PHE A 741 13.61 -15.40 5.52
CA PHE A 741 12.62 -15.12 6.55
C PHE A 741 11.26 -15.75 6.20
N GLU A 742 10.49 -16.09 7.23
CA GLU A 742 9.13 -16.61 7.05
C GLU A 742 8.12 -15.63 7.64
N LYS A 743 6.97 -15.48 6.97
CA LYS A 743 5.89 -14.61 7.44
C LYS A 743 5.05 -15.30 8.50
N ASN A 744 4.69 -14.53 9.53
CA ASN A 744 3.87 -14.97 10.65
C ASN A 744 4.44 -16.26 11.25
N THR A 745 3.57 -17.25 11.49
CA THR A 745 3.92 -18.55 12.06
C THR A 745 3.93 -19.67 11.01
N ASN A 746 4.01 -19.34 9.72
CA ASN A 746 3.98 -20.33 8.65
C ASN A 746 5.26 -21.18 8.65
N ARG A 747 5.11 -22.51 8.56
CA ARG A 747 6.23 -23.44 8.35
C ARG A 747 6.32 -23.75 6.86
N THR A 748 7.29 -23.17 6.17
CA THR A 748 7.48 -23.31 4.71
C THR A 748 8.74 -24.09 4.34
N GLY A 749 9.47 -24.62 5.33
CA GLY A 749 10.51 -25.61 5.10
C GLY A 749 9.93 -26.95 4.62
N THR A 750 10.70 -27.69 3.82
CA THR A 750 10.34 -29.04 3.34
C THR A 750 10.61 -30.12 4.40
N VAL A 751 11.48 -29.83 5.37
CA VAL A 751 11.91 -30.78 6.40
C VAL A 751 11.12 -30.63 7.68
N THR A 752 10.76 -31.76 8.29
CA THR A 752 10.26 -31.83 9.66
C THR A 752 11.07 -32.87 10.43
N CYS A 753 11.58 -32.49 11.60
CA CYS A 753 12.25 -33.40 12.51
C CYS A 753 11.40 -33.64 13.76
N VAL A 754 11.41 -34.87 14.24
CA VAL A 754 10.77 -35.28 15.50
C VAL A 754 11.80 -35.96 16.38
N ASP A 755 11.72 -35.73 17.68
CA ASP A 755 12.54 -36.45 18.65
C ASP A 755 12.31 -37.95 18.51
N ASP A 756 13.39 -38.70 18.34
CA ASP A 756 13.38 -40.16 18.31
C ASP A 756 14.64 -40.68 18.98
N PHE A 757 14.43 -41.39 20.09
CA PHE A 757 15.49 -41.95 20.91
C PHE A 757 15.54 -43.48 20.80
N SER A 758 14.80 -44.09 19.87
CA SER A 758 14.81 -45.53 19.64
C SER A 758 16.02 -45.98 18.81
N VAL A 759 16.55 -45.10 17.97
CA VAL A 759 17.70 -45.35 17.09
C VAL A 759 19.01 -45.08 17.81
N SER A 760 20.03 -45.92 17.58
CA SER A 760 21.36 -45.74 18.14
C SER A 760 21.99 -44.44 17.66
N GLU A 761 22.63 -43.71 18.59
CA GLU A 761 23.43 -42.50 18.34
C GLU A 761 22.70 -41.34 17.64
N ARG A 762 21.36 -41.31 17.64
CA ARG A 762 20.55 -40.26 17.02
C ARG A 762 19.49 -39.72 17.98
N SER A 763 19.26 -38.41 17.95
CA SER A 763 18.29 -37.73 18.85
C SER A 763 16.97 -37.35 18.17
N GLU A 764 16.92 -37.43 16.83
CA GLU A 764 15.75 -37.02 16.04
C GLU A 764 15.70 -37.78 14.72
N VAL A 765 14.50 -38.02 14.19
CA VAL A 765 14.30 -38.46 12.80
C VAL A 765 13.72 -37.30 12.00
N CYS A 766 14.28 -37.06 10.81
CA CYS A 766 13.87 -35.99 9.93
C CYS A 766 13.35 -36.56 8.62
N THR A 767 12.21 -36.06 8.17
CA THR A 767 11.59 -36.39 6.88
C THR A 767 11.55 -35.14 6.00
N ASP A 768 11.56 -35.35 4.67
CA ASP A 768 11.40 -34.26 3.70
C ASP A 768 10.17 -34.56 2.83
N SER A 769 9.19 -33.65 2.86
CA SER A 769 7.92 -33.82 2.15
C SER A 769 8.04 -33.66 0.62
N THR A 770 9.14 -33.11 0.12
CA THR A 770 9.34 -32.75 -1.29
C THR A 770 10.31 -33.69 -1.99
N TYR A 771 11.41 -34.05 -1.33
CA TYR A 771 12.47 -34.88 -1.90
C TYR A 771 12.47 -36.32 -1.36
N GLY A 772 11.51 -36.67 -0.49
CA GLY A 772 11.39 -37.98 0.16
C GLY A 772 12.41 -38.24 1.27
N SER A 773 13.58 -37.61 1.20
CA SER A 773 14.61 -37.62 2.24
C SER A 773 15.38 -36.30 2.27
N VAL A 774 16.02 -36.00 3.40
CA VAL A 774 16.83 -34.77 3.56
C VAL A 774 17.96 -34.77 2.55
N THR A 775 17.93 -33.79 1.65
CA THR A 775 18.87 -33.64 0.53
C THR A 775 19.63 -32.33 0.66
N ASN A 776 20.96 -32.41 0.86
CA ASN A 776 21.83 -31.24 1.01
C ASN A 776 21.67 -30.27 -0.18
N PHE A 777 21.71 -28.97 0.13
CA PHE A 777 21.58 -27.84 -0.79
C PHE A 777 20.22 -27.72 -1.49
N LYS A 778 19.24 -28.57 -1.16
CA LYS A 778 17.87 -28.54 -1.71
C LYS A 778 16.82 -28.46 -0.61
N SER A 779 16.90 -29.35 0.37
CA SER A 779 15.99 -29.38 1.51
C SER A 779 16.08 -28.09 2.32
N THR A 780 14.93 -27.59 2.77
CA THR A 780 14.86 -26.40 3.63
C THR A 780 14.18 -26.75 4.94
N TYR A 781 14.63 -26.15 6.04
CA TYR A 781 14.05 -26.38 7.36
C TYR A 781 13.65 -25.06 8.00
N THR A 782 12.36 -24.92 8.32
CA THR A 782 11.89 -23.88 9.25
C THR A 782 12.63 -24.09 10.57
N HIS A 783 13.40 -23.09 10.99
CA HIS A 783 14.31 -23.31 12.10
C HIS A 783 13.52 -23.69 13.38
N PRO A 784 13.86 -24.81 14.03
CA PRO A 784 13.07 -25.37 15.13
C PRO A 784 12.98 -24.48 16.38
N ALA A 785 13.90 -23.53 16.54
CA ALA A 785 13.87 -22.55 17.63
C ALA A 785 12.58 -21.71 17.66
N PHE A 786 11.90 -21.54 16.52
CA PHE A 786 10.66 -20.75 16.42
C PHE A 786 9.41 -21.53 16.86
N LYS A 787 9.59 -22.52 17.74
CA LYS A 787 8.52 -23.23 18.43
C LYS A 787 8.87 -23.35 19.92
N PHE A 788 7.97 -22.86 20.77
CA PHE A 788 8.10 -22.92 22.22
C PHE A 788 6.96 -23.73 22.81
N GLY A 789 7.24 -24.97 23.20
CA GLY A 789 6.20 -25.94 23.53
C GLY A 789 5.33 -26.24 22.31
N SER A 790 4.02 -25.98 22.42
CA SER A 790 3.08 -26.07 21.30
C SER A 790 2.94 -24.78 20.49
N THR A 791 3.50 -23.67 20.97
CA THR A 791 3.31 -22.34 20.38
C THR A 791 4.32 -22.08 19.26
N GLU A 792 3.84 -21.82 18.05
CA GLU A 792 4.66 -21.35 16.94
C GLU A 792 4.93 -19.85 17.10
N LEU A 793 6.18 -19.44 16.90
CA LEU A 793 6.64 -18.09 17.14
C LEU A 793 6.93 -17.35 15.82
N THR A 794 6.68 -16.05 15.82
CA THR A 794 7.12 -15.13 14.75
C THR A 794 8.61 -14.75 14.90
N GLY A 795 9.17 -14.98 16.09
CA GLY A 795 10.56 -14.77 16.47
C GLY A 795 10.67 -14.80 18.00
N PHE A 796 11.87 -14.51 18.53
CA PHE A 796 12.11 -14.43 19.97
C PHE A 796 13.18 -13.39 20.30
N TRP A 797 13.20 -12.90 21.53
CA TRP A 797 14.25 -12.02 22.02
C TRP A 797 15.36 -12.85 22.66
N PHE A 798 16.60 -12.58 22.24
CA PHE A 798 17.81 -13.22 22.74
C PHE A 798 18.66 -12.21 23.51
N GLY A 799 19.18 -12.58 24.68
CA GLY A 799 20.04 -11.72 25.48
C GLY A 799 21.27 -11.26 24.69
N LYS A 800 21.44 -9.93 24.58
CA LYS A 800 22.52 -9.33 23.78
C LYS A 800 23.91 -9.63 24.35
N PHE A 801 24.01 -9.68 25.67
CA PHE A 801 25.22 -9.91 26.45
C PHE A 801 25.02 -11.10 27.39
N GLU A 802 26.11 -11.66 27.91
CA GLU A 802 26.01 -12.68 28.97
C GLU A 802 25.27 -12.15 30.21
N LEU A 803 24.69 -13.06 30.98
CA LEU A 803 24.03 -12.76 32.24
C LEU A 803 25.04 -12.21 33.24
N SER A 804 24.67 -11.17 33.96
CA SER A 804 25.45 -10.53 35.04
C SER A 804 24.56 -10.26 36.26
N GLY A 805 25.13 -9.72 37.34
CA GLY A 805 24.40 -9.43 38.58
C GLY A 805 24.37 -10.61 39.55
N SER A 806 23.19 -10.99 40.04
CA SER A 806 23.02 -12.04 41.06
C SER A 806 21.76 -12.88 40.81
N SER A 807 21.60 -13.99 41.54
CA SER A 807 20.41 -14.85 41.45
C SER A 807 19.08 -14.12 41.72
N SER A 808 19.09 -13.07 42.53
CA SER A 808 17.86 -12.30 42.87
C SER A 808 17.63 -11.12 41.92
N TYR A 809 18.69 -10.63 41.27
CA TYR A 809 18.65 -9.46 40.40
C TYR A 809 19.64 -9.65 39.26
N VAL A 810 19.18 -10.32 38.21
CA VAL A 810 19.98 -10.59 37.01
C VAL A 810 19.96 -9.40 36.06
N LYS A 811 21.07 -9.17 35.37
CA LYS A 811 21.22 -8.15 34.33
C LYS A 811 21.79 -8.76 33.04
N MET A 812 21.63 -8.06 31.92
CA MET A 812 22.21 -8.40 30.62
C MET A 812 22.69 -7.08 29.98
N VAL A 813 23.83 -6.60 30.43
CA VAL A 813 24.36 -5.26 30.10
C VAL A 813 25.83 -5.37 29.72
N PRO A 814 26.40 -4.43 28.95
CA PRO A 814 27.85 -4.39 28.72
C PRO A 814 28.59 -3.94 29.98
N ASN A 815 29.92 -4.09 30.01
CA ASN A 815 30.77 -3.64 31.11
C ASN A 815 30.36 -4.20 32.49
N ALA A 816 29.92 -5.45 32.51
CA ALA A 816 29.64 -6.16 33.74
C ALA A 816 30.45 -7.46 33.78
N SER A 817 30.83 -7.90 34.98
CA SER A 817 31.30 -9.28 35.15
C SER A 817 30.13 -10.24 35.03
N SER A 818 30.31 -11.30 34.27
CA SER A 818 29.27 -12.32 34.09
C SER A 818 28.95 -13.00 35.42
N TYR A 819 27.68 -13.32 35.63
CA TYR A 819 27.22 -14.04 36.81
C TYR A 819 27.63 -15.51 36.64
N THR A 820 28.60 -15.95 37.44
CA THR A 820 29.20 -17.30 37.38
C THR A 820 29.03 -18.06 38.69
N GLY A 821 29.39 -19.35 38.70
CA GLY A 821 29.43 -20.17 39.92
C GLY A 821 28.09 -20.75 40.37
N ALA A 822 26.97 -20.35 39.77
CA ALA A 822 25.64 -20.88 40.08
C ALA A 822 25.36 -22.20 39.33
N ASN A 823 24.56 -23.09 39.95
CA ASN A 823 24.07 -24.29 39.28
C ASN A 823 22.91 -23.97 38.32
N MET A 824 22.55 -24.92 37.45
CA MET A 824 21.52 -24.70 36.43
C MET A 824 20.15 -24.33 37.00
N GLY A 825 19.72 -24.96 38.10
CA GLY A 825 18.45 -24.65 38.75
C GLY A 825 18.40 -23.21 39.28
N THR A 826 19.55 -22.70 39.74
CA THR A 826 19.68 -21.31 40.17
C THR A 826 19.57 -20.35 38.99
N TYR A 827 20.27 -20.63 37.88
CA TYR A 827 20.13 -19.83 36.66
C TYR A 827 18.70 -19.86 36.10
N PHE A 828 18.10 -21.06 36.02
CA PHE A 828 16.73 -21.24 35.58
C PHE A 828 15.77 -20.36 36.37
N ASN A 829 15.80 -20.48 37.71
CA ASN A 829 14.93 -19.69 38.58
C ASN A 829 15.24 -18.18 38.53
N ALA A 830 16.51 -17.80 38.37
CA ALA A 830 16.91 -16.39 38.29
C ALA A 830 16.43 -15.73 36.99
N VAL A 831 16.54 -16.42 35.86
CA VAL A 831 16.02 -15.92 34.58
C VAL A 831 14.49 -15.96 34.58
N LYS A 832 13.84 -17.03 35.07
CA LYS A 832 12.37 -17.08 35.22
C LYS A 832 11.82 -15.89 36.03
N ARG A 833 12.55 -15.44 37.06
CA ARG A 833 12.15 -14.29 37.90
C ARG A 833 12.17 -12.95 37.16
N VAL A 834 12.82 -12.84 36.00
CA VAL A 834 12.84 -11.61 35.19
C VAL A 834 11.44 -11.08 34.93
N GLU A 835 10.46 -11.97 34.68
CA GLU A 835 9.04 -11.63 34.52
C GLU A 835 8.53 -10.77 35.69
N SER A 836 8.77 -11.20 36.93
CA SER A 836 8.35 -10.47 38.14
C SER A 836 9.26 -9.30 38.51
N THR A 837 10.58 -9.47 38.39
CA THR A 837 11.57 -8.46 38.82
C THR A 837 11.50 -7.20 37.96
N TYR A 838 11.22 -7.37 36.67
CA TYR A 838 11.21 -6.29 35.69
C TYR A 838 9.83 -6.04 35.05
N GLY A 839 8.80 -6.75 35.49
CA GLY A 839 7.41 -6.53 35.08
C GLY A 839 7.10 -6.93 33.63
N ILE A 840 7.77 -7.96 33.10
CA ILE A 840 7.50 -8.52 31.77
C ILE A 840 6.36 -9.56 31.87
N THR A 841 5.19 -9.12 32.30
CA THR A 841 4.11 -10.02 32.75
C THR A 841 3.46 -10.83 31.62
N ASN A 842 3.52 -10.32 30.38
CA ASN A 842 2.90 -10.91 29.19
C ASN A 842 3.87 -11.76 28.32
N ALA A 843 5.04 -12.14 28.85
CA ALA A 843 6.04 -12.94 28.12
C ALA A 843 6.61 -14.07 28.99
N ASP A 844 7.10 -15.13 28.37
CA ASP A 844 7.86 -16.18 29.06
C ASP A 844 9.36 -15.87 28.95
N SER A 845 10.00 -15.64 30.09
CA SER A 845 11.47 -15.53 30.17
C SER A 845 12.08 -16.87 30.57
N HIS A 846 13.15 -17.30 29.91
CA HIS A 846 13.81 -18.57 30.18
C HIS A 846 15.30 -18.53 29.85
N VAL A 847 16.05 -19.47 30.41
CA VAL A 847 17.45 -19.69 30.05
C VAL A 847 17.53 -20.14 28.59
N ILE A 848 18.48 -19.60 27.83
CA ILE A 848 18.65 -19.91 26.40
C ILE A 848 18.59 -21.41 26.12
N LYS A 849 17.76 -21.80 25.14
CA LYS A 849 17.76 -23.17 24.62
C LYS A 849 18.92 -23.38 23.67
N ASN A 850 19.34 -24.63 23.51
CA ASN A 850 20.42 -24.94 22.58
C ASN A 850 20.02 -24.67 21.13
N MET A 851 18.74 -24.91 20.82
CA MET A 851 18.15 -24.59 19.52
C MET A 851 18.13 -23.08 19.26
N GLU A 852 17.90 -22.27 20.29
CA GLU A 852 17.91 -20.79 20.15
C GLU A 852 19.32 -20.27 19.87
N TRP A 853 20.35 -20.84 20.53
CA TRP A 853 21.74 -20.55 20.21
C TRP A 853 22.06 -20.86 18.74
N GLY A 854 21.67 -22.04 18.26
CA GLY A 854 21.83 -22.44 16.86
C GLY A 854 21.16 -21.46 15.90
N ALA A 855 19.98 -20.93 16.25
CA ALA A 855 19.30 -19.94 15.43
C ALA A 855 20.11 -18.64 15.30
N VAL A 856 20.67 -18.16 16.41
CA VAL A 856 21.51 -16.95 16.40
C VAL A 856 22.78 -17.20 15.59
N ALA A 857 23.43 -18.35 15.78
CA ALA A 857 24.65 -18.73 15.04
C ALA A 857 24.38 -18.83 13.52
N TYR A 858 23.24 -19.37 13.11
CA TYR A 858 22.89 -19.52 11.69
C TYR A 858 22.54 -18.17 11.06
N LEU A 859 21.82 -17.32 11.78
CA LEU A 859 21.54 -15.96 11.33
C LEU A 859 22.84 -15.14 11.24
N LYS A 860 23.76 -15.30 12.19
CA LYS A 860 25.12 -14.71 12.14
C LYS A 860 25.89 -15.16 10.90
N GLN A 861 25.84 -16.45 10.57
CA GLN A 861 26.54 -17.05 9.43
C GLN A 861 25.85 -16.78 8.08
N SER A 862 24.70 -16.11 8.08
CA SER A 862 23.97 -15.76 6.87
C SER A 862 24.37 -14.38 6.33
N LYS A 863 23.79 -13.98 5.19
CA LYS A 863 23.95 -12.61 4.66
C LYS A 863 23.41 -11.51 5.61
N PHE A 864 22.54 -11.87 6.55
CA PHE A 864 21.97 -10.96 7.53
C PHE A 864 22.90 -10.68 8.72
N GLY A 865 24.00 -11.43 8.85
CA GLY A 865 25.02 -11.26 9.90
C GLY A 865 26.43 -11.04 9.31
N GLN A 866 27.46 -11.51 10.00
CA GLN A 866 28.85 -11.48 9.53
C GLN A 866 29.15 -12.48 8.38
N GLY A 867 28.22 -13.39 8.04
CA GLY A 867 28.44 -14.37 6.99
C GLY A 867 29.55 -15.36 7.37
N ALA A 868 30.46 -15.65 6.45
CA ALA A 868 31.55 -16.61 6.66
C ALA A 868 32.72 -16.09 7.53
N THR A 869 32.60 -14.90 8.11
CA THR A 869 33.58 -14.35 9.06
C THR A 869 33.19 -14.74 10.49
N GLU A 870 34.05 -15.45 11.21
CA GLU A 870 33.86 -15.81 12.62
C GLU A 870 33.71 -14.56 13.51
N VAL A 871 32.88 -14.64 14.56
CA VAL A 871 32.83 -13.57 15.56
C VAL A 871 34.20 -13.49 16.24
N THR A 872 34.77 -12.29 16.38
CA THR A 872 36.08 -12.15 17.05
C THR A 872 35.99 -12.54 18.52
N ILE A 873 37.00 -13.24 19.03
CA ILE A 873 37.06 -13.63 20.44
C ILE A 873 37.03 -12.43 21.38
N ASN A 874 36.16 -12.50 22.39
CA ASN A 874 36.22 -11.67 23.57
C ASN A 874 37.32 -12.20 24.50
N THR A 875 38.43 -11.45 24.60
CA THR A 875 39.59 -11.79 25.45
C THR A 875 39.47 -11.29 26.88
N LYS A 876 38.34 -10.70 27.25
CA LYS A 876 38.06 -10.12 28.57
C LYS A 876 36.92 -10.88 29.25
N VAL A 877 36.88 -10.79 30.58
CA VAL A 877 35.81 -11.34 31.43
C VAL A 877 34.63 -10.38 31.62
N TYR A 878 34.64 -9.25 30.91
CA TYR A 878 33.57 -8.27 30.91
C TYR A 878 32.67 -8.49 29.71
N THR A 879 31.36 -8.45 29.95
CA THR A 879 30.33 -8.54 28.93
C THR A 879 30.47 -7.42 27.89
N GLY A 880 30.30 -7.74 26.62
CA GLY A 880 30.54 -6.81 25.51
C GLY A 880 32.03 -6.55 25.24
N GLY A 881 32.92 -7.33 25.83
CA GLY A 881 34.35 -7.38 25.53
C GLY A 881 35.20 -6.19 25.98
N GLY A 882 34.75 -5.44 26.97
CA GLY A 882 35.53 -4.34 27.53
C GLY A 882 34.81 -3.62 28.67
N THR A 883 35.36 -2.46 29.05
CA THR A 883 34.77 -1.59 30.07
C THR A 883 34.05 -0.40 29.44
N GLY A 884 33.18 0.27 30.20
CA GLY A 884 32.35 1.37 29.70
C GLY A 884 31.48 0.95 28.51
N ASP A 885 31.65 1.63 27.38
CA ASP A 885 30.93 1.37 26.14
C ASP A 885 31.81 0.77 25.02
N ALA A 886 32.92 0.12 25.40
CA ALA A 886 33.89 -0.48 24.47
C ALA A 886 33.28 -1.41 23.40
N TYR A 887 32.13 -2.04 23.69
CA TYR A 887 31.40 -2.87 22.72
C TYR A 887 31.03 -2.10 21.44
N LYS A 888 30.85 -0.76 21.52
CA LYS A 888 30.57 0.11 20.37
C LYS A 888 31.75 0.21 19.40
N ALA A 889 32.98 0.05 19.90
CA ALA A 889 34.20 0.00 19.08
C ALA A 889 34.56 -1.44 18.68
N ASN A 890 34.32 -2.42 19.56
CA ASN A 890 34.64 -3.83 19.37
C ASN A 890 33.59 -4.58 18.53
N VAL A 891 33.08 -3.97 17.47
CA VAL A 891 31.93 -4.49 16.71
C VAL A 891 32.17 -5.82 16.00
N SER A 892 33.43 -6.23 15.79
CA SER A 892 33.75 -7.54 15.24
C SER A 892 33.44 -8.70 16.21
N GLN A 893 33.26 -8.41 17.50
CA GLN A 893 32.77 -9.34 18.53
C GLN A 893 31.24 -9.47 18.54
N SER A 894 30.53 -8.75 17.66
CA SER A 894 29.08 -8.81 17.50
C SER A 894 28.67 -9.69 16.34
N THR A 895 27.55 -10.42 16.43
CA THR A 895 27.06 -11.29 15.34
C THR A 895 26.78 -10.59 14.00
N THR A 896 26.63 -9.25 14.00
CA THR A 896 26.38 -8.45 12.79
C THR A 896 27.61 -7.71 12.27
N GLY A 897 28.71 -7.67 13.02
CA GLY A 897 29.87 -6.83 12.71
C GLY A 897 29.64 -5.33 12.95
N ASN A 898 28.55 -4.97 13.64
CA ASN A 898 28.20 -3.62 14.08
C ASN A 898 27.53 -3.70 15.47
N VAL A 899 27.10 -2.59 16.04
CA VAL A 899 26.54 -2.56 17.40
C VAL A 899 25.20 -3.28 17.58
N TYR A 900 24.51 -3.66 16.51
CA TYR A 900 23.15 -4.21 16.57
C TYR A 900 23.09 -5.71 16.92
N GLY A 901 24.16 -6.46 16.72
CA GLY A 901 24.17 -7.91 16.94
C GLY A 901 24.37 -8.33 18.40
N VAL A 902 24.43 -9.64 18.61
CA VAL A 902 24.67 -10.27 19.90
C VAL A 902 26.18 -10.35 20.15
N TYR A 903 26.61 -10.08 21.38
CA TYR A 903 28.02 -10.12 21.81
C TYR A 903 28.30 -11.35 22.66
N ASP A 904 29.59 -11.59 22.94
CA ASP A 904 30.12 -12.70 23.77
C ASP A 904 29.66 -14.11 23.33
N MET A 905 29.44 -14.30 22.02
CA MET A 905 29.22 -15.64 21.46
C MET A 905 30.54 -16.36 21.11
N ASN A 906 31.67 -15.64 21.12
CA ASN A 906 33.02 -16.18 21.00
C ASN A 906 33.87 -15.62 22.15
N GLY A 907 34.27 -16.45 23.11
CA GLY A 907 35.04 -16.02 24.29
C GLY A 907 34.16 -15.51 25.44
N GLY A 908 34.76 -14.86 26.44
CA GLY A 908 34.09 -14.58 27.71
C GLY A 908 34.06 -15.81 28.63
N TYR A 909 32.88 -16.22 29.08
CA TYR A 909 32.67 -17.47 29.83
C TYR A 909 31.87 -18.46 28.98
N TRP A 910 31.81 -19.72 29.40
CA TRP A 910 30.92 -20.68 28.71
C TRP A 910 29.46 -20.33 28.98
N ASP A 911 28.67 -20.21 27.92
CA ASP A 911 27.23 -20.02 28.01
C ASP A 911 26.53 -21.37 28.19
N ASN A 912 25.92 -21.56 29.35
CA ASN A 912 25.09 -22.73 29.61
C ASN A 912 23.82 -22.64 28.77
N ALA A 913 23.63 -23.58 27.85
CA ALA A 913 22.40 -23.72 27.10
C ALA A 913 21.57 -24.86 27.69
N MET A 914 20.25 -24.74 27.65
CA MET A 914 19.31 -25.77 28.09
C MET A 914 19.22 -26.93 27.09
N GLY A 915 20.36 -27.55 26.75
CA GLY A 915 20.46 -28.79 25.99
C GLY A 915 20.84 -29.93 26.91
N ILE A 916 19.94 -30.91 27.08
CA ILE A 916 20.06 -31.98 28.07
C ILE A 916 20.16 -33.35 27.38
N MET A 917 21.25 -34.05 27.65
CA MET A 917 21.36 -35.48 27.37
C MET A 917 20.50 -36.26 28.37
N LEU A 918 19.59 -37.06 27.85
CA LEU A 918 18.77 -37.99 28.63
C LEU A 918 19.64 -39.09 29.25
N ASN A 919 19.15 -39.73 30.31
CA ASN A 919 19.80 -40.90 30.87
C ASN A 919 19.57 -42.16 29.98
N SER A 920 20.20 -43.28 30.35
CA SER A 920 20.08 -44.55 29.61
C SER A 920 18.63 -45.07 29.50
N GLY A 921 17.73 -44.66 30.40
CA GLY A 921 16.29 -44.95 30.35
C GLY A 921 15.47 -43.91 29.58
N ASN A 922 16.10 -43.02 28.80
CA ASN A 922 15.48 -41.90 28.09
C ASN A 922 14.71 -40.91 29.00
N ALA A 923 15.07 -40.80 30.27
CA ALA A 923 14.48 -39.85 31.21
C ALA A 923 15.37 -38.63 31.45
N PHE A 924 14.75 -37.52 31.88
CA PHE A 924 15.46 -36.28 32.24
C PHE A 924 16.43 -36.54 33.40
N TYR A 925 17.69 -36.10 33.26
CA TYR A 925 18.71 -36.28 34.28
C TYR A 925 18.87 -35.01 35.11
N THR A 926 18.37 -35.02 36.36
CA THR A 926 18.49 -33.91 37.33
C THR A 926 19.80 -33.91 38.09
N GLY A 927 20.64 -34.94 37.94
CA GLY A 927 21.86 -35.11 38.73
C GLY A 927 22.80 -33.91 38.62
N ARG A 928 23.10 -33.28 39.76
CA ARG A 928 23.97 -32.09 39.92
C ARG A 928 23.49 -30.77 39.29
N THR A 929 22.37 -30.75 38.57
CA THR A 929 21.83 -29.52 37.95
C THR A 929 21.23 -28.55 38.98
N GLY A 930 20.86 -29.04 40.17
CA GLY A 930 20.16 -28.25 41.18
C GLY A 930 18.66 -28.09 40.93
N LEU A 931 18.10 -28.80 39.94
CA LEU A 931 16.66 -28.90 39.69
C LEU A 931 16.06 -30.01 40.55
N SER A 932 14.95 -29.73 41.24
CA SER A 932 14.28 -30.68 42.15
C SER A 932 13.47 -31.76 41.42
N SER A 933 13.11 -31.53 40.16
CA SER A 933 12.35 -32.44 39.30
C SER A 933 12.63 -32.13 37.83
N SER A 934 12.08 -32.93 36.91
CA SER A 934 11.99 -32.51 35.50
C SER A 934 11.18 -31.21 35.41
N ILE A 935 11.69 -30.26 34.63
CA ILE A 935 10.98 -29.04 34.25
C ILE A 935 10.16 -29.29 32.98
N ASP A 936 9.28 -28.35 32.61
CA ASP A 936 8.49 -28.46 31.37
C ASP A 936 9.41 -28.62 30.14
N PRO A 937 9.18 -29.63 29.26
CA PRO A 937 9.92 -29.85 28.04
C PRO A 937 10.06 -28.66 27.09
N LYS A 938 9.19 -27.64 27.18
CA LYS A 938 9.32 -26.43 26.35
C LYS A 938 10.60 -25.64 26.63
N TYR A 939 11.19 -25.80 27.82
CA TYR A 939 12.36 -25.06 28.29
C TYR A 939 13.71 -25.70 27.95
N TYR A 940 13.77 -26.88 27.32
CA TYR A 940 15.04 -27.54 27.02
C TYR A 940 14.98 -28.42 25.78
N ASP A 941 16.13 -28.60 25.14
CA ASP A 941 16.32 -29.52 24.02
C ASP A 941 16.84 -30.86 24.52
N LYS A 942 16.20 -31.95 24.08
CA LYS A 942 16.55 -33.32 24.48
C LYS A 942 17.56 -33.94 23.54
N TYR A 943 18.54 -34.65 24.09
CA TYR A 943 19.51 -35.42 23.33
C TYR A 943 19.56 -36.87 23.83
N LYS A 944 19.76 -37.81 22.90
CA LYS A 944 19.89 -39.23 23.21
C LYS A 944 21.08 -39.46 24.17
N TYR A 945 20.94 -40.41 25.09
CA TYR A 945 22.06 -40.87 25.91
C TYR A 945 23.21 -41.40 25.06
N GLY A 946 24.45 -41.03 25.41
CA GLY A 946 25.66 -41.55 24.76
C GLY A 946 26.84 -41.67 25.71
N GLY A 947 27.70 -42.65 25.45
CA GLY A 947 28.91 -42.93 26.25
C GLY A 947 30.18 -42.24 25.76
N SER A 948 30.12 -41.51 24.65
CA SER A 948 31.26 -40.83 24.01
C SER A 948 30.91 -39.40 23.66
N THR A 949 31.89 -38.53 23.41
CA THR A 949 31.69 -37.12 23.05
C THR A 949 31.31 -36.91 21.57
N VAL A 950 30.90 -37.98 20.88
CA VAL A 950 30.63 -38.00 19.44
C VAL A 950 29.39 -37.19 19.09
N GLN A 951 29.50 -36.33 18.08
CA GLN A 951 28.49 -35.36 17.65
C GLN A 951 27.33 -35.96 16.83
N ALA A 952 27.34 -37.28 16.61
CA ALA A 952 26.29 -38.02 15.91
C ALA A 952 24.87 -37.75 16.48
N ARG A 953 24.81 -37.47 17.78
CA ARG A 953 23.59 -37.21 18.54
C ARG A 953 23.06 -35.78 18.38
N GLY A 954 23.78 -34.91 17.68
CA GLY A 954 23.38 -33.54 17.38
C GLY A 954 22.11 -33.46 16.52
N LYS A 955 21.45 -32.31 16.57
CA LYS A 955 20.21 -32.04 15.84
C LYS A 955 20.44 -31.06 14.69
N LEU A 956 19.51 -31.03 13.75
CA LEU A 956 19.49 -30.02 12.68
C LEU A 956 18.98 -28.69 13.24
N GLY A 957 19.66 -27.60 12.89
CA GLY A 957 19.38 -26.23 13.31
C GLY A 957 20.12 -25.79 14.57
N ASP A 958 20.48 -26.71 15.46
CA ASP A 958 21.14 -26.31 16.71
C ASP A 958 22.65 -26.04 16.56
N ALA A 959 23.26 -26.17 15.38
CA ALA A 959 24.70 -25.99 15.19
C ALA A 959 25.58 -27.00 15.97
N THR A 960 25.10 -28.23 16.18
CA THR A 960 25.91 -29.32 16.78
C THR A 960 26.31 -30.40 15.78
N ARG A 961 25.64 -30.46 14.63
CA ARG A 961 25.85 -31.50 13.61
C ARG A 961 26.22 -30.94 12.24
N GLU A 962 25.47 -29.97 11.74
CA GLU A 962 25.68 -29.46 10.38
C GLU A 962 27.01 -28.73 10.22
N THR A 963 27.50 -28.12 11.30
CA THR A 963 28.64 -27.19 11.35
C THR A 963 29.94 -27.85 11.78
N MET A 964 30.11 -29.15 11.48
CA MET A 964 31.31 -29.91 11.79
C MET A 964 32.32 -29.81 10.64
N LYS A 965 33.43 -29.10 10.83
CA LYS A 965 34.57 -29.05 9.90
C LYS A 965 35.31 -30.38 9.79
N THR A 966 35.50 -31.07 10.91
CA THR A 966 36.15 -32.38 10.98
C THR A 966 35.41 -33.26 11.97
N TYR A 967 34.55 -34.14 11.44
CA TYR A 967 33.75 -35.05 12.24
C TYR A 967 34.60 -35.98 13.11
N GLY A 968 34.13 -36.28 14.32
CA GLY A 968 34.77 -37.23 15.24
C GLY A 968 35.96 -36.67 16.02
N THR A 969 36.22 -35.36 15.93
CA THR A 969 37.28 -34.69 16.69
C THR A 969 36.69 -33.69 17.68
N THR A 970 37.38 -33.46 18.81
CA THR A 970 36.93 -32.56 19.88
C THR A 970 37.05 -31.08 19.52
N LYS A 971 37.84 -30.75 18.48
CA LYS A 971 38.03 -29.41 17.92
C LYS A 971 37.58 -29.32 16.46
N GLY A 972 36.55 -30.12 16.16
CA GLY A 972 36.07 -30.37 14.81
C GLY A 972 34.96 -29.42 14.36
N GLY A 973 34.56 -28.45 15.17
CA GLY A 973 33.58 -27.45 14.79
C GLY A 973 34.14 -26.51 13.72
N TRP A 974 33.26 -25.78 13.03
CA TRP A 974 33.65 -24.69 12.16
C TRP A 974 34.63 -23.74 12.86
N TYR A 975 35.60 -23.24 12.10
CA TYR A 975 36.71 -22.40 12.60
C TYR A 975 37.63 -23.09 13.62
N SER A 976 37.65 -24.43 13.66
CA SER A 976 38.38 -25.24 14.66
C SER A 976 37.85 -25.06 16.10
N ASN A 977 36.60 -24.64 16.23
CA ASN A 977 35.94 -24.52 17.51
C ASN A 977 35.78 -25.89 18.19
N TYR A 978 35.68 -25.87 19.52
CA TYR A 978 35.33 -27.06 20.30
C TYR A 978 34.00 -27.67 19.83
N ALA A 979 33.91 -28.99 19.86
CA ALA A 979 32.73 -29.74 19.40
C ALA A 979 32.41 -30.93 20.33
N ASP A 980 32.72 -30.82 21.61
CA ASP A 980 32.60 -31.91 22.57
C ASP A 980 31.14 -32.13 23.00
N PHE A 981 30.55 -33.28 22.65
CA PHE A 981 29.14 -33.57 22.94
C PHE A 981 28.96 -34.16 24.37
N PRO A 982 27.84 -33.87 25.07
CA PRO A 982 27.54 -34.44 26.38
C PRO A 982 27.66 -35.96 26.48
N PHE A 983 28.24 -36.47 27.57
CA PHE A 983 28.41 -37.91 27.84
C PHE A 983 28.41 -38.20 29.35
N GLY A 984 28.00 -39.41 29.74
CA GLY A 984 28.00 -39.85 31.15
C GLY A 984 27.28 -38.86 32.08
N SER A 985 27.96 -38.43 33.15
CA SER A 985 27.44 -37.42 34.10
C SER A 985 27.57 -35.96 33.62
N TYR A 986 28.23 -35.72 32.49
CA TYR A 986 28.33 -34.42 31.85
C TYR A 986 27.24 -34.27 30.80
N ASN A 987 26.02 -34.08 31.28
CA ASN A 987 24.80 -34.24 30.50
C ASN A 987 24.23 -32.92 29.94
N MET A 988 24.91 -31.79 30.14
CA MET A 988 24.44 -30.47 29.71
C MET A 988 25.36 -29.85 28.66
N ILE A 989 24.78 -29.12 27.72
CA ILE A 989 25.50 -28.39 26.66
C ILE A 989 25.96 -27.00 27.13
N THR A 990 27.20 -26.65 26.82
CA THR A 990 27.75 -25.30 26.94
C THR A 990 28.26 -24.76 25.61
N ARG A 991 28.21 -23.45 25.41
CA ARG A 991 28.48 -22.76 24.14
C ARG A 991 29.47 -21.60 24.26
N GLY A 992 30.04 -21.18 23.13
CA GLY A 992 30.83 -19.94 23.00
C GLY A 992 32.31 -20.05 23.36
N GLY A 993 32.63 -20.77 24.44
CA GLY A 993 34.01 -20.97 24.90
C GLY A 993 34.57 -19.85 25.77
N ARG A 994 35.62 -20.13 26.54
CA ARG A 994 36.25 -19.14 27.43
C ARG A 994 37.15 -18.18 26.65
N TYR A 995 37.31 -16.97 27.18
CA TYR A 995 38.21 -15.94 26.66
C TYR A 995 39.67 -16.41 26.46
N SER A 996 40.10 -17.45 27.20
CA SER A 996 41.45 -18.02 27.13
C SER A 996 41.62 -19.17 26.12
N HIS A 997 40.55 -19.62 25.45
CA HIS A 997 40.59 -20.79 24.55
C HIS A 997 41.12 -20.47 23.14
N GLY A 998 41.34 -19.19 22.82
CA GLY A 998 41.83 -18.74 21.51
C GLY A 998 40.92 -19.24 20.38
N ALA A 999 41.50 -19.75 19.30
CA ALA A 999 40.76 -20.23 18.11
C ALA A 999 39.80 -21.41 18.38
N ASN A 1000 39.83 -22.02 19.57
CA ASN A 1000 38.91 -23.12 19.89
C ASN A 1000 37.57 -22.60 20.50
N ALA A 1001 37.46 -21.31 20.82
CA ALA A 1001 36.21 -20.64 21.18
C ALA A 1001 35.54 -20.05 19.94
N GLY A 1002 34.21 -19.89 19.98
CA GLY A 1002 33.42 -19.39 18.87
C GLY A 1002 31.94 -19.71 19.00
N GLU A 1003 31.13 -19.07 18.15
CA GLU A 1003 29.68 -19.25 18.13
C GLU A 1003 29.27 -20.69 17.77
N PHE A 1004 30.16 -21.46 17.15
CA PHE A 1004 29.98 -22.89 16.85
C PHE A 1004 30.65 -23.79 17.88
N ALA A 1005 31.29 -23.22 18.90
CA ALA A 1005 31.88 -23.99 19.98
C ALA A 1005 30.81 -24.68 20.83
N LEU A 1006 31.05 -25.95 21.10
CA LEU A 1006 30.23 -26.84 21.89
C LEU A 1006 31.13 -27.60 22.87
N ASP A 1007 30.72 -27.67 24.12
CA ASP A 1007 31.32 -28.51 25.15
C ASP A 1007 30.22 -29.02 26.09
N TYR A 1008 30.59 -29.80 27.10
CA TYR A 1008 29.68 -30.40 28.06
C TYR A 1008 29.96 -29.98 29.51
N MET A 1009 28.94 -30.06 30.36
CA MET A 1009 29.08 -29.89 31.81
C MET A 1009 28.11 -30.77 32.60
N THR A 1010 28.32 -30.86 33.92
CA THR A 1010 27.47 -31.65 34.85
C THR A 1010 26.22 -30.91 35.33
N GLY A 1011 26.02 -29.65 34.92
CA GLY A 1011 24.98 -28.77 35.47
C GLY A 1011 25.28 -28.22 36.88
N ALA A 1012 26.35 -28.68 37.53
CA ALA A 1012 26.83 -28.12 38.79
C ALA A 1012 27.36 -26.69 38.62
N GLY A 1013 27.40 -25.93 39.72
CA GLY A 1013 27.97 -24.58 39.72
C GLY A 1013 29.45 -24.59 39.34
N GLY A 1014 29.81 -23.79 38.33
CA GLY A 1014 31.19 -23.65 37.85
C GLY A 1014 31.57 -22.18 37.65
N TYR A 1015 32.77 -21.80 38.11
CA TYR A 1015 33.25 -20.40 38.05
C TYR A 1015 33.61 -19.91 36.66
N ASN A 1016 33.60 -20.79 35.67
CA ASN A 1016 33.93 -20.45 34.29
C ASN A 1016 32.73 -20.53 33.33
N ASN A 1017 31.53 -20.64 33.89
CA ASN A 1017 30.29 -20.81 33.15
C ASN A 1017 29.28 -19.78 33.62
N THR A 1018 28.58 -19.18 32.67
CA THR A 1018 27.45 -18.29 32.86
C THR A 1018 26.28 -18.77 31.99
N THR A 1019 25.33 -17.91 31.68
CA THR A 1019 24.27 -18.19 30.72
C THR A 1019 23.72 -16.88 30.16
N ARG A 1020 22.60 -16.96 29.44
CA ARG A 1020 21.80 -15.81 28.99
C ARG A 1020 20.32 -16.13 29.13
N GLY A 1021 19.50 -15.08 29.08
CA GLY A 1021 18.06 -15.23 29.01
C GLY A 1021 17.52 -14.97 27.60
N SER A 1022 16.46 -15.70 27.27
CA SER A 1022 15.58 -15.47 26.13
C SER A 1022 14.20 -15.01 26.63
N ILE A 1023 13.45 -14.33 25.77
CA ILE A 1023 12.03 -14.00 26.01
C ILE A 1023 11.19 -14.39 24.79
N THR A 1024 10.08 -15.08 25.05
CA THR A 1024 9.12 -15.55 24.03
C THR A 1024 7.67 -15.27 24.45
N ALA A 1025 6.71 -15.51 23.54
CA ALA A 1025 5.29 -15.46 23.89
C ALA A 1025 4.94 -16.65 24.80
N LYS A 1026 4.00 -16.44 25.73
CA LYS A 1026 3.58 -17.47 26.71
C LYS A 1026 2.86 -18.66 26.06
#